data_AF-A0A284RE04-F1
#
_entry.id   AF-A0A284RE04-F1
#
_cell.length_a   1.000
_cell.length_b   1.000
_cell.length_c   1.000
_cell.angle_alpha   90.00
_cell.angle_beta   90.00
_cell.angle_gamma   90.00
#
_symmetry.space_group_name_H-M   'P 1'
#
loop_
_entity.id
_entity.type
_entity.pdbx_description
1 polymer ?
#
loop_
_entity_poly.entity_id
_entity_poly.type
_entity_poly.pdbx_seq_one_letter_code
_entity_poly.pdbx_strand_id
1 'polypeptide(L)'
;MPSEPPVPDTGENFDSKDLVFGRTVVPIVNRNKKLKKDKLGFEYAEHCFIGDAITLTLANGGKVAASDYRFRLKDQFSLTYGQINGLAGDFYGTYDPISDGKNDQDRSAHFVQAYNTLADGGPRLPKEAMDILAVLQAEVDAVNAALANHQQLPDVNAKLELITFGRSGIPAYLGLAQINWDHFGGGCARRIQCWACSCNSEGNQWGFGWRSTDITADACAKYMHDEDNAIGIDAKNPAGQSWTLYGDKRALDSVNEDNKTRCAYQTKQAPSPANYQAWTFAPTLESANAHQTLATLFTFKNERRKVIENRMLWNFKTDWWFWSTALECKTSDWWNYPITINGLQNIIPWSAVAVTTPRVWHIHVFYQQPGGGILQSEHLDGLWGGGPSKDPIFNAVLFTPLAAINFNGGKEVRVYYLDEQYVLQEYCYSADKGRWFPGELGGMKIQAATNTSIAAIQYGDDQGGVHICVYCQELASDAIKELCNDGYWFRGATLPVALSGSSIAAVAYSWNGLQLRVYYDLSIKEHCLNDNSGWFPGELDIGKAPGCVPISVLGYVTSAGGPELHVYWRNLENQIVGTTNTASWGPVNTVVGGLRPGIQFAAAQWNTGKNLRLYYQTPDDSVLEVVNDGASWVGGATVGNAR
;
A
#
# COMPACT_ATOMS: atom_id res chain seq x y z
N MET A 1 53.94 -22.03 47.34
CA MET A 1 52.52 -22.03 47.78
C MET A 1 52.50 -21.78 49.28
N PRO A 2 51.44 -21.17 49.84
CA PRO A 2 50.47 -20.26 49.21
C PRO A 2 50.17 -18.99 50.07
N SER A 3 49.20 -18.16 49.61
CA SER A 3 48.34 -17.24 50.42
C SER A 3 49.02 -16.09 51.21
N GLU A 4 48.37 -14.96 51.54
CA GLU A 4 46.91 -14.62 51.65
C GLU A 4 46.48 -13.33 50.88
N PRO A 5 45.16 -13.07 50.72
CA PRO A 5 44.59 -11.89 50.04
C PRO A 5 44.28 -10.71 51.01
N PRO A 6 43.74 -9.57 50.53
CA PRO A 6 42.27 -9.41 50.53
C PRO A 6 41.67 -8.66 49.31
N VAL A 7 40.35 -8.43 49.36
CA VAL A 7 39.38 -7.91 48.35
C VAL A 7 38.37 -7.02 49.10
N PRO A 8 37.56 -6.10 48.49
CA PRO A 8 37.50 -5.59 47.11
C PRO A 8 38.15 -4.18 47.03
N ASP A 9 37.62 -3.02 46.58
CA ASP A 9 36.36 -2.51 45.97
C ASP A 9 36.63 -1.07 45.43
N THR A 10 35.85 -0.33 44.61
CA THR A 10 34.51 -0.46 43.96
C THR A 10 34.56 0.10 42.52
N GLY A 11 33.63 -0.25 41.63
CA GLY A 11 33.37 0.51 40.38
C GLY A 11 32.25 -0.06 39.51
N GLU A 12 31.28 0.78 39.12
CA GLU A 12 30.07 0.35 38.38
C GLU A 12 30.41 -0.17 36.98
N ASN A 13 30.10 -1.44 36.71
CA ASN A 13 30.50 -2.14 35.50
C ASN A 13 29.29 -2.28 34.54
N PHE A 14 29.17 -1.38 33.57
CA PHE A 14 28.21 -1.52 32.47
C PHE A 14 28.60 -2.72 31.60
N ASP A 15 27.89 -3.84 31.76
CA ASP A 15 28.35 -5.10 31.21
C ASP A 15 28.13 -5.19 29.69
N SER A 16 29.21 -4.98 28.92
CA SER A 16 29.21 -4.86 27.45
C SER A 16 29.03 -6.20 26.70
N LYS A 17 28.67 -7.28 27.39
CA LYS A 17 28.63 -8.65 26.86
C LYS A 17 27.39 -8.95 25.99
N ASP A 18 26.26 -8.29 26.24
CA ASP A 18 24.95 -8.76 25.74
C ASP A 18 24.51 -8.14 24.40
N LEU A 19 25.22 -7.13 23.88
CA LEU A 19 24.99 -6.59 22.53
C LEU A 19 25.57 -7.53 21.46
N VAL A 20 24.80 -8.57 21.12
CA VAL A 20 25.07 -9.56 20.06
C VAL A 20 23.98 -9.48 18.98
N PHE A 21 24.25 -8.70 17.94
CA PHE A 21 23.41 -8.63 16.76
C PHE A 21 23.35 -10.00 16.03
N GLY A 22 22.23 -10.32 15.39
CA GLY A 22 22.16 -11.38 14.38
C GLY A 22 21.79 -12.81 14.82
N ARG A 23 21.39 -13.08 16.07
CA ARG A 23 20.96 -14.43 16.50
C ARG A 23 19.45 -14.69 16.41
N THR A 24 18.92 -14.71 15.19
CA THR A 24 18.26 -15.90 14.60
C THR A 24 17.86 -15.63 13.15
N VAL A 25 18.55 -16.24 12.20
CA VAL A 25 18.05 -16.45 10.82
C VAL A 25 18.20 -17.93 10.48
N VAL A 26 17.18 -18.72 10.81
CA VAL A 26 17.11 -20.14 10.44
C VAL A 26 15.87 -20.37 9.56
N PRO A 27 16.04 -20.44 8.22
CA PRO A 27 14.94 -20.78 7.32
C PRO A 27 14.62 -22.28 7.44
N ILE A 28 13.81 -22.66 8.42
CA ILE A 28 13.20 -24.00 8.46
C ILE A 28 12.17 -24.07 7.34
N VAL A 29 12.41 -24.93 6.36
CA VAL A 29 11.52 -25.13 5.20
C VAL A 29 10.21 -25.77 5.65
N ASN A 30 9.22 -24.94 5.98
CA ASN A 30 7.86 -25.38 6.26
C ASN A 30 7.00 -25.22 5.00
N ARG A 31 6.48 -26.34 4.46
CA ARG A 31 5.65 -26.31 3.25
C ARG A 31 4.27 -25.72 3.56
N ASN A 32 3.71 -25.00 2.60
CA ASN A 32 2.33 -24.48 2.59
C ASN A 32 2.02 -23.32 3.57
N LYS A 33 2.71 -22.19 3.42
CA LYS A 33 2.07 -20.87 3.62
C LYS A 33 2.63 -19.83 2.63
N LYS A 34 1.79 -18.83 2.30
CA LYS A 34 2.08 -17.80 1.29
C LYS A 34 2.97 -16.72 1.93
N LEU A 35 4.15 -16.47 1.36
CA LEU A 35 4.98 -15.31 1.74
C LEU A 35 4.16 -14.02 1.51
N LYS A 36 4.03 -13.19 2.55
CA LYS A 36 3.61 -11.79 2.39
C LYS A 36 4.86 -10.97 2.04
N LYS A 37 4.67 -9.78 1.47
CA LYS A 37 5.79 -8.85 1.24
C LYS A 37 6.22 -8.25 2.58
N ASP A 38 7.46 -8.53 2.96
CA ASP A 38 8.11 -7.90 4.11
C ASP A 38 8.42 -6.41 3.80
N LYS A 39 8.69 -5.62 4.84
CA LYS A 39 9.11 -4.22 4.76
C LYS A 39 10.36 -4.06 5.63
N LEU A 40 11.56 -4.30 5.09
CA LEU A 40 12.79 -4.45 5.88
C LEU A 40 13.76 -3.27 5.73
N GLY A 41 13.38 -2.11 6.29
CA GLY A 41 14.30 -0.98 6.44
C GLY A 41 15.44 -1.33 7.41
N PHE A 42 16.68 -1.21 6.95
CA PHE A 42 17.90 -1.52 7.70
C PHE A 42 19.10 -0.76 7.09
N GLU A 43 19.26 0.53 7.40
CA GLU A 43 20.38 1.33 6.86
C GLU A 43 21.73 0.82 7.42
N TYR A 44 21.89 0.81 8.75
CA TYR A 44 23.11 0.31 9.43
C TYR A 44 23.24 -1.21 9.50
N ALA A 45 22.11 -1.92 9.68
CA ALA A 45 22.16 -3.33 10.08
C ALA A 45 22.70 -4.23 8.96
N GLU A 46 22.61 -3.81 7.69
CA GLU A 46 23.30 -4.48 6.57
C GLU A 46 24.82 -4.42 6.75
N HIS A 47 25.40 -3.25 7.02
CA HIS A 47 26.85 -3.10 7.23
C HIS A 47 27.37 -3.95 8.40
N CYS A 48 26.60 -4.05 9.48
CA CYS A 48 26.95 -4.94 10.59
C CYS A 48 26.81 -6.43 10.21
N PHE A 49 25.71 -6.81 9.55
CA PHE A 49 25.44 -8.19 9.15
C PHE A 49 26.44 -8.73 8.11
N ILE A 50 26.75 -7.94 7.08
CA ILE A 50 27.75 -8.31 6.05
C ILE A 50 29.13 -8.47 6.69
N GLY A 51 29.51 -7.53 7.56
CA GLY A 51 30.80 -7.61 8.27
C GLY A 51 30.90 -8.84 9.16
N ASP A 52 29.87 -9.15 9.96
CA ASP A 52 29.90 -10.32 10.85
C ASP A 52 29.71 -11.68 10.14
N ALA A 53 29.27 -11.68 8.89
CA ALA A 53 29.12 -12.88 8.07
C ALA A 53 30.42 -13.41 7.42
N ILE A 54 31.54 -12.68 7.52
CA ILE A 54 32.85 -13.08 6.93
C ILE A 54 33.69 -13.95 7.88
N THR A 55 34.69 -14.62 7.31
CA THR A 55 35.74 -15.32 8.07
C THR A 55 37.01 -14.47 8.10
N LEU A 56 37.37 -13.97 9.28
CA LEU A 56 38.63 -13.25 9.50
C LEU A 56 39.80 -14.23 9.48
N THR A 57 40.96 -13.77 8.98
CA THR A 57 42.24 -14.46 9.16
C THR A 57 43.12 -13.60 10.06
N LEU A 58 43.45 -14.12 11.24
CA LEU A 58 44.21 -13.42 12.27
C LEU A 58 45.72 -13.46 11.97
N ALA A 59 46.50 -12.60 12.62
CA ALA A 59 47.95 -12.49 12.42
C ALA A 59 48.76 -13.78 12.71
N ASN A 60 48.18 -14.73 13.44
CA ASN A 60 48.75 -16.06 13.69
C ASN A 60 48.35 -17.12 12.63
N GLY A 61 47.67 -16.71 11.55
CA GLY A 61 47.12 -17.60 10.51
C GLY A 61 45.81 -18.30 10.89
N GLY A 62 45.34 -18.15 12.12
CA GLY A 62 44.07 -18.71 12.58
C GLY A 62 42.87 -18.06 11.88
N LYS A 63 41.83 -18.84 11.61
CA LYS A 63 40.57 -18.37 11.01
C LYS A 63 39.44 -18.41 12.03
N VAL A 64 38.65 -17.33 12.08
CA VAL A 64 37.53 -17.15 13.02
C VAL A 64 36.35 -16.48 12.30
N ALA A 65 35.13 -16.73 12.74
CA ALA A 65 33.97 -15.96 12.30
C ALA A 65 34.07 -14.51 12.83
N ALA A 66 33.69 -13.53 12.02
CA ALA A 66 33.73 -12.12 12.40
C ALA A 66 32.79 -11.80 13.59
N SER A 67 31.61 -12.43 13.64
CA SER A 67 30.67 -12.39 14.76
C SER A 67 31.27 -12.79 16.11
N ASP A 68 32.22 -13.73 16.08
CA ASP A 68 32.74 -14.42 17.27
C ASP A 68 34.05 -13.80 17.78
N TYR A 69 34.61 -12.83 17.05
CA TYR A 69 35.88 -12.19 17.37
C TYR A 69 35.71 -10.71 17.71
N ARG A 70 35.94 -10.38 18.98
CA ARG A 70 35.87 -9.01 19.50
C ARG A 70 37.23 -8.32 19.41
N PHE A 71 37.31 -7.25 18.65
CA PHE A 71 38.43 -6.32 18.64
C PHE A 71 38.31 -5.39 19.84
N ARG A 72 39.33 -5.38 20.71
CA ARG A 72 39.43 -4.42 21.81
C ARG A 72 40.02 -3.12 21.29
N LEU A 73 39.23 -2.06 21.30
CA LEU A 73 39.68 -0.73 20.92
C LEU A 73 40.34 -0.03 22.12
N LYS A 74 40.84 1.18 21.88
CA LYS A 74 41.29 2.10 22.92
C LYS A 74 40.14 2.39 23.89
N ASP A 75 40.46 2.73 25.14
CA ASP A 75 39.49 2.97 26.20
C ASP A 75 38.54 1.78 26.50
N GLN A 76 39.04 0.57 26.20
CA GLN A 76 38.60 -0.75 26.67
C GLN A 76 37.29 -1.34 26.12
N PHE A 77 36.46 -0.58 25.40
CA PHE A 77 35.28 -1.16 24.73
C PHE A 77 35.68 -2.12 23.58
N SER A 78 34.81 -3.08 23.26
CA SER A 78 35.16 -4.21 22.38
C SER A 78 34.05 -4.56 21.40
N LEU A 79 34.33 -4.44 20.10
CA LEU A 79 33.38 -4.54 18.98
C LEU A 79 33.64 -5.76 18.10
N THR A 80 32.62 -6.29 17.44
CA THR A 80 32.80 -7.24 16.32
C THR A 80 33.31 -6.52 15.06
N TYR A 81 33.71 -7.27 14.02
CA TYR A 81 34.09 -6.65 12.75
C TYR A 81 32.89 -5.97 12.08
N GLY A 82 31.69 -6.54 12.17
CA GLY A 82 30.45 -5.91 11.70
C GLY A 82 30.14 -4.60 12.42
N GLN A 83 30.25 -4.59 13.74
CA GLN A 83 30.04 -3.36 14.53
C GLN A 83 31.06 -2.28 14.16
N ILE A 84 32.32 -2.65 13.90
CA ILE A 84 33.34 -1.72 13.37
C ILE A 84 32.97 -1.24 11.96
N ASN A 85 32.52 -2.13 11.08
CA ASN A 85 32.20 -1.81 9.68
C ASN A 85 31.10 -0.74 9.59
N GLY A 86 29.95 -0.97 10.23
CA GLY A 86 28.85 0.01 10.25
C GLY A 86 29.19 1.28 11.03
N LEU A 87 29.90 1.20 12.16
CA LEU A 87 30.25 2.42 12.90
C LEU A 87 31.28 3.27 12.14
N ALA A 88 32.33 2.67 11.59
CA ALA A 88 33.38 3.39 10.86
C ALA A 88 32.88 3.98 9.53
N GLY A 89 31.96 3.32 8.83
CA GLY A 89 31.29 3.87 7.65
C GLY A 89 30.29 4.97 8.01
N ASP A 90 29.21 4.59 8.69
CA ASP A 90 27.98 5.38 8.76
C ASP A 90 28.01 6.47 9.83
N PHE A 91 28.87 6.30 10.85
CA PHE A 91 28.87 7.16 12.05
C PHE A 91 30.22 7.77 12.41
N TYR A 92 31.33 7.29 11.86
CA TYR A 92 32.70 7.74 12.20
C TYR A 92 33.55 8.02 10.94
N GLY A 93 32.89 8.22 9.80
CA GLY A 93 33.50 8.72 8.56
C GLY A 93 34.09 10.12 8.69
N THR A 94 34.94 10.48 7.72
CA THR A 94 35.57 11.80 7.61
C THR A 94 34.84 12.69 6.60
N TYR A 95 35.40 13.86 6.29
CA TYR A 95 34.95 14.70 5.16
C TYR A 95 35.43 14.21 3.79
N ASP A 96 36.21 13.11 3.74
CA ASP A 96 36.80 12.52 2.53
C ASP A 96 36.27 11.07 2.37
N PRO A 97 35.13 10.87 1.67
CA PRO A 97 34.45 9.57 1.58
C PRO A 97 35.36 8.43 1.09
N ILE A 98 35.15 7.22 1.63
CA ILE A 98 35.92 6.02 1.26
C ILE A 98 35.78 5.73 -0.25
N SER A 99 34.60 5.99 -0.79
CA SER A 99 34.23 5.81 -2.20
C SER A 99 34.91 6.79 -3.17
N ASP A 100 35.28 7.99 -2.71
CA ASP A 100 35.95 9.03 -3.52
C ASP A 100 37.46 8.79 -3.73
N GLY A 101 38.05 7.83 -3.01
CA GLY A 101 39.45 7.44 -3.22
C GLY A 101 39.73 7.03 -4.66
N LYS A 102 40.75 7.63 -5.29
CA LYS A 102 41.04 7.57 -6.74
C LYS A 102 41.47 6.19 -7.23
N ASN A 103 41.92 5.34 -6.30
CA ASN A 103 42.37 3.97 -6.49
C ASN A 103 42.26 3.22 -5.15
N ASP A 104 42.42 1.91 -5.15
CA ASP A 104 42.14 1.10 -3.95
C ASP A 104 43.12 1.35 -2.78
N GLN A 105 44.31 1.92 -3.02
CA GLN A 105 45.21 2.38 -1.97
C GLN A 105 44.73 3.69 -1.32
N ASP A 106 44.22 4.63 -2.14
CA ASP A 106 43.58 5.89 -1.70
C ASP A 106 42.35 5.56 -0.83
N ARG A 107 41.48 4.66 -1.31
CA ARG A 107 40.28 4.18 -0.59
C ARG A 107 40.61 3.48 0.73
N SER A 108 41.64 2.62 0.73
CA SER A 108 42.14 1.96 1.94
C SER A 108 42.66 2.98 2.96
N ALA A 109 43.35 4.03 2.52
CA ALA A 109 43.77 5.12 3.39
C ALA A 109 42.58 5.92 3.98
N HIS A 110 41.52 6.16 3.19
CA HIS A 110 40.30 6.80 3.68
C HIS A 110 39.57 5.92 4.71
N PHE A 111 39.45 4.61 4.47
CA PHE A 111 38.87 3.67 5.43
C PHE A 111 39.67 3.64 6.75
N VAL A 112 41.00 3.63 6.69
CA VAL A 112 41.85 3.69 7.89
C VAL A 112 41.68 5.01 8.64
N GLN A 113 41.50 6.13 7.96
CA GLN A 113 41.21 7.42 8.61
C GLN A 113 39.86 7.39 9.34
N ALA A 114 38.79 6.90 8.70
CA ALA A 114 37.48 6.76 9.31
C ALA A 114 37.51 5.80 10.52
N TYR A 115 38.11 4.62 10.36
CA TYR A 115 38.36 3.66 11.44
C TYR A 115 39.12 4.30 12.61
N ASN A 116 40.14 5.12 12.35
CA ASN A 116 40.88 5.79 13.42
C ASN A 116 40.01 6.78 14.22
N THR A 117 38.99 7.43 13.64
CA THR A 117 38.12 8.33 14.43
C THR A 117 37.27 7.56 15.46
N LEU A 118 36.93 6.29 15.15
CA LEU A 118 36.31 5.34 16.09
C LEU A 118 37.33 4.68 17.05
N ALA A 119 38.54 4.40 16.58
CA ALA A 119 39.53 3.60 17.32
C ALA A 119 40.47 4.39 18.23
N ASP A 120 40.74 5.67 17.93
CA ASP A 120 41.70 6.50 18.67
C ASP A 120 41.12 7.29 19.85
N GLY A 121 39.81 7.15 20.16
CA GLY A 121 39.23 7.66 21.41
C GLY A 121 39.06 9.18 21.44
N GLY A 122 38.01 9.69 20.81
CA GLY A 122 37.51 11.06 21.06
C GLY A 122 36.78 11.16 22.41
N PRO A 123 36.61 12.37 23.00
CA PRO A 123 36.06 12.57 24.35
C PRO A 123 34.56 12.20 24.51
N ARG A 124 33.92 11.69 23.45
CA ARG A 124 32.56 11.16 23.46
C ARG A 124 32.50 9.62 23.49
N LEU A 125 33.62 8.94 23.20
CA LEU A 125 33.73 7.49 23.25
C LEU A 125 34.00 7.02 24.69
N PRO A 126 33.59 5.79 25.06
CA PRO A 126 32.82 4.84 24.26
C PRO A 126 31.32 5.19 24.17
N LYS A 127 30.82 6.16 24.95
CA LYS A 127 29.38 6.39 25.15
C LYS A 127 28.62 6.65 23.85
N GLU A 128 29.10 7.55 22.98
CA GLU A 128 28.42 7.91 21.73
C GLU A 128 28.24 6.68 20.82
N ALA A 129 29.26 5.83 20.67
CA ALA A 129 29.15 4.59 19.91
C ALA A 129 28.15 3.59 20.53
N MET A 130 28.09 3.51 21.87
CA MET A 130 27.13 2.65 22.58
C MET A 130 25.69 3.19 22.49
N ASP A 131 25.50 4.50 22.54
CA ASP A 131 24.19 5.16 22.33
C ASP A 131 23.67 4.90 20.91
N ILE A 132 24.56 5.04 19.91
CA ILE A 132 24.28 4.72 18.50
C ILE A 132 23.90 3.24 18.35
N LEU A 133 24.72 2.31 18.84
CA LEU A 133 24.43 0.87 18.83
C LEU A 133 23.09 0.54 19.50
N ALA A 134 22.72 1.21 20.59
CA ALA A 134 21.45 0.99 21.29
C ALA A 134 20.23 1.47 20.48
N VAL A 135 20.33 2.60 19.77
CA VAL A 135 19.26 3.06 18.86
C VAL A 135 19.05 2.07 17.72
N LEU A 136 20.14 1.53 17.18
CA LEU A 136 20.13 0.64 16.01
C LEU A 136 19.73 -0.80 16.37
N GLN A 137 20.07 -1.28 17.57
CA GLN A 137 19.51 -2.52 18.11
C GLN A 137 17.99 -2.38 18.33
N ALA A 138 17.52 -1.24 18.83
CA ALA A 138 16.09 -0.99 19.02
C ALA A 138 15.32 -0.89 17.68
N GLU A 139 15.95 -0.42 16.61
CA GLU A 139 15.42 -0.53 15.24
C GLU A 139 15.31 -1.99 14.81
N VAL A 140 16.37 -2.77 14.95
CA VAL A 140 16.40 -4.20 14.60
C VAL A 140 15.32 -4.99 15.36
N ASP A 141 15.15 -4.74 16.65
CA ASP A 141 14.14 -5.39 17.47
C ASP A 141 12.72 -4.96 17.09
N ALA A 142 12.53 -3.68 16.71
CA ALA A 142 11.26 -3.19 16.18
C ALA A 142 10.92 -3.81 14.81
N VAL A 143 11.89 -4.02 13.92
CA VAL A 143 11.68 -4.73 12.65
C VAL A 143 11.32 -6.19 12.89
N ASN A 144 12.01 -6.88 13.80
CA ASN A 144 11.68 -8.26 14.18
C ASN A 144 10.28 -8.38 14.81
N ALA A 145 9.86 -7.40 15.62
CA ALA A 145 8.51 -7.33 16.16
C ALA A 145 7.45 -6.98 15.09
N ALA A 146 7.78 -6.12 14.11
CA ALA A 146 6.91 -5.76 13.00
C ALA A 146 6.71 -6.92 12.00
N LEU A 147 7.73 -7.76 11.78
CA LEU A 147 7.62 -9.02 11.04
C LEU A 147 6.58 -9.97 11.66
N ALA A 148 6.47 -9.99 12.99
CA ALA A 148 5.47 -10.81 13.69
C ALA A 148 4.07 -10.16 13.74
N ASN A 149 3.98 -8.82 13.80
CA ASN A 149 2.73 -8.10 14.15
C ASN A 149 2.22 -7.10 13.11
N HIS A 150 2.84 -7.00 11.92
CA HIS A 150 2.47 -6.07 10.83
C HIS A 150 2.47 -4.56 11.19
N GLN A 151 3.30 -4.14 12.14
CA GLN A 151 3.35 -2.75 12.63
C GLN A 151 4.25 -1.82 11.79
N GLN A 152 4.12 -0.51 12.01
CA GLN A 152 4.96 0.52 11.39
C GLN A 152 6.31 0.64 12.12
N LEU A 153 7.39 0.84 11.35
CA LEU A 153 8.74 1.02 11.90
C LEU A 153 8.94 2.44 12.47
N PRO A 154 9.68 2.60 13.57
CA PRO A 154 10.02 3.92 14.12
C PRO A 154 11.10 4.61 13.29
N ASP A 155 10.94 5.90 13.00
CA ASP A 155 12.02 6.71 12.41
C ASP A 155 13.11 6.98 13.47
N VAL A 156 14.32 6.48 13.22
CA VAL A 156 15.49 6.65 14.10
C VAL A 156 16.36 7.86 13.73
N ASN A 157 16.20 8.43 12.53
CA ASN A 157 17.12 9.45 11.99
C ASN A 157 17.27 10.68 12.91
N ALA A 158 16.16 11.15 13.48
CA ALA A 158 16.16 12.27 14.42
C ALA A 158 16.89 11.98 15.74
N LYS A 159 17.03 10.71 16.15
CA LYS A 159 17.82 10.29 17.31
C LYS A 159 19.31 10.20 16.96
N LEU A 160 19.63 9.63 15.80
CA LEU A 160 21.00 9.46 15.31
C LEU A 160 21.69 10.82 15.08
N GLU A 161 20.98 11.77 14.46
CA GLU A 161 21.46 13.15 14.34
C GLU A 161 21.62 13.81 15.72
N LEU A 162 20.66 13.66 16.64
CA LEU A 162 20.76 14.25 17.98
C LEU A 162 21.96 13.73 18.79
N ILE A 163 22.31 12.44 18.65
CA ILE A 163 23.49 11.85 19.31
C ILE A 163 24.80 12.39 18.69
N THR A 164 24.86 12.49 17.37
CA THR A 164 26.05 12.93 16.63
C THR A 164 26.19 14.45 16.51
N PHE A 165 25.16 15.23 16.88
CA PHE A 165 25.16 16.68 16.81
C PHE A 165 26.28 17.32 17.64
N GLY A 166 26.87 18.41 17.14
CA GLY A 166 27.89 19.18 17.84
C GLY A 166 29.26 18.49 17.97
N ARG A 167 29.56 17.53 17.08
CA ARG A 167 30.91 16.98 16.90
C ARG A 167 31.89 18.05 16.37
N SER A 168 33.17 17.76 16.48
CA SER A 168 34.27 18.58 15.96
C SER A 168 35.30 17.67 15.29
N GLY A 169 35.79 18.04 14.12
CA GLY A 169 36.75 17.26 13.31
C GLY A 169 36.13 16.18 12.41
N ILE A 170 34.93 15.68 12.72
CA ILE A 170 34.13 14.77 11.89
C ILE A 170 32.68 15.25 11.75
N PRO A 171 31.93 14.84 10.71
CA PRO A 171 30.55 15.26 10.53
C PRO A 171 29.56 14.63 11.53
N ALA A 172 28.36 15.20 11.61
CA ALA A 172 27.19 14.55 12.20
C ALA A 172 26.55 13.55 11.20
N TYR A 173 25.58 12.77 11.64
CA TYR A 173 24.95 11.71 10.84
C TYR A 173 24.38 12.20 9.50
N LEU A 174 23.58 13.27 9.50
CA LEU A 174 23.07 13.86 8.25
C LEU A 174 24.22 14.46 7.40
N GLY A 175 25.27 14.96 8.04
CA GLY A 175 26.47 15.46 7.36
C GLY A 175 27.33 14.37 6.71
N LEU A 176 27.25 13.12 7.19
CA LEU A 176 27.82 11.95 6.53
C LEU A 176 26.92 11.49 5.37
N ALA A 177 25.60 11.42 5.58
CA ALA A 177 24.63 11.07 4.53
C ALA A 177 24.64 12.06 3.34
N GLN A 178 25.05 13.31 3.54
CA GLN A 178 25.27 14.30 2.47
C GLN A 178 26.45 13.98 1.54
N ILE A 179 27.44 13.19 1.98
CA ILE A 179 28.74 13.04 1.29
C ILE A 179 29.15 11.58 1.04
N ASN A 180 28.69 10.61 1.83
CA ASN A 180 29.18 9.24 1.73
C ASN A 180 28.44 8.47 0.62
N TRP A 181 29.17 8.07 -0.43
CA TRP A 181 28.60 7.45 -1.64
C TRP A 181 28.50 5.91 -1.58
N ASP A 182 28.60 5.30 -0.41
CA ASP A 182 28.30 3.86 -0.23
C ASP A 182 26.82 3.54 -0.47
N HIS A 183 25.92 4.43 -0.07
CA HIS A 183 24.48 4.37 -0.35
C HIS A 183 24.16 4.42 -1.86
N PHE A 184 25.06 4.99 -2.69
CA PHE A 184 24.90 5.08 -4.15
C PHE A 184 26.24 5.10 -4.89
N GLY A 185 26.59 3.98 -5.54
CA GLY A 185 27.76 3.91 -6.43
C GLY A 185 27.83 5.10 -7.41
N GLY A 186 29.02 5.70 -7.53
CA GLY A 186 29.27 7.08 -8.00
C GLY A 186 28.79 7.52 -9.40
N GLY A 187 28.01 6.69 -10.09
CA GLY A 187 27.13 7.16 -11.16
C GLY A 187 25.92 7.92 -10.63
N CYS A 188 25.14 7.30 -9.73
CA CYS A 188 23.92 7.89 -9.18
C CYS A 188 24.18 9.15 -8.34
N ALA A 189 25.36 9.26 -7.73
CA ALA A 189 25.86 10.46 -7.04
C ALA A 189 25.63 11.78 -7.82
N ARG A 190 25.78 11.75 -9.16
CA ARG A 190 25.59 12.95 -10.01
C ARG A 190 24.17 13.52 -10.01
N ARG A 191 23.15 12.74 -9.60
CA ARG A 191 21.75 13.18 -9.49
C ARG A 191 21.56 14.22 -8.37
N ILE A 192 22.42 14.19 -7.34
CA ILE A 192 22.40 15.10 -6.18
C ILE A 192 23.42 16.23 -6.33
N GLN A 193 24.54 16.00 -7.02
CA GLN A 193 25.73 16.87 -7.04
C GLN A 193 25.57 18.26 -7.71
N CYS A 194 24.35 18.70 -8.01
CA CYS A 194 24.08 19.91 -8.77
C CYS A 194 23.56 21.12 -7.96
N TRP A 195 23.37 21.02 -6.63
CA TRP A 195 22.83 22.12 -5.82
C TRP A 195 23.54 22.45 -4.49
N ALA A 196 24.65 21.78 -4.15
CA ALA A 196 25.47 22.15 -2.99
C ALA A 196 26.42 23.34 -3.25
N CYS A 197 26.59 23.76 -4.51
CA CYS A 197 27.64 24.71 -4.94
C CYS A 197 27.17 25.70 -6.03
N SER A 198 26.09 26.47 -5.79
CA SER A 198 25.92 27.77 -6.48
C SER A 198 25.11 28.77 -5.65
N CYS A 199 25.82 29.79 -5.20
CA CYS A 199 25.37 30.98 -4.47
C CYS A 199 23.98 31.52 -4.87
N ASN A 200 23.21 31.94 -3.86
CA ASN A 200 22.36 33.12 -4.00
C ASN A 200 22.64 34.15 -2.88
N SER A 201 23.91 34.55 -2.80
CA SER A 201 24.36 35.76 -2.13
C SER A 201 25.44 36.40 -2.98
N GLU A 202 25.09 37.48 -3.68
CA GLU A 202 26.10 38.32 -4.34
C GLU A 202 26.95 39.01 -3.27
N GLY A 203 28.27 38.89 -3.39
CA GLY A 203 29.23 39.63 -2.56
C GLY A 203 29.36 39.14 -1.11
N ASN A 204 30.39 38.32 -0.87
CA ASN A 204 31.55 38.83 -0.14
C ASN A 204 32.77 37.91 -0.27
N GLN A 205 33.92 38.50 -0.62
CA GLN A 205 35.21 37.98 -0.19
C GLN A 205 35.36 38.33 1.30
N TRP A 206 35.69 37.35 2.15
CA TRP A 206 36.52 37.42 3.39
C TRP A 206 36.39 36.06 4.11
N GLY A 207 37.31 35.75 5.03
CA GLY A 207 37.46 34.40 5.61
C GLY A 207 36.60 34.09 6.84
N PHE A 208 36.47 32.79 7.13
CA PHE A 208 35.86 32.17 8.33
C PHE A 208 34.38 32.50 8.62
N GLY A 209 33.49 31.54 8.33
CA GLY A 209 32.12 31.54 8.84
C GLY A 209 31.22 30.47 8.21
N TRP A 210 30.81 29.48 9.00
CA TRP A 210 29.61 28.64 8.86
C TRP A 210 29.01 28.43 7.46
N ARG A 211 29.18 27.22 6.89
CA ARG A 211 28.21 26.69 5.90
C ARG A 211 26.92 26.37 6.64
N SER A 212 25.80 26.96 6.22
CA SER A 212 24.47 26.61 6.71
C SER A 212 23.96 25.33 6.01
N THR A 213 23.58 24.31 6.77
CA THR A 213 22.83 23.16 6.26
C THR A 213 21.37 23.55 6.08
N ASP A 214 20.85 23.47 4.86
CA ASP A 214 19.42 23.63 4.59
C ASP A 214 18.73 22.28 4.85
N ILE A 215 18.20 22.14 6.07
CA ILE A 215 17.45 20.95 6.52
C ILE A 215 16.27 20.57 5.60
N THR A 216 15.79 21.49 4.74
CA THR A 216 14.74 21.20 3.78
C THR A 216 15.28 20.66 2.46
N ALA A 217 16.51 21.01 2.09
CA ALA A 217 17.27 20.35 1.03
C ALA A 217 17.57 18.90 1.42
N ASP A 218 18.02 18.69 2.65
CA ASP A 218 18.30 17.36 3.22
C ASP A 218 17.04 16.48 3.24
N ALA A 219 15.90 17.04 3.65
CA ALA A 219 14.61 16.35 3.59
C ALA A 219 14.21 15.99 2.14
N CYS A 220 14.45 16.88 1.16
CA CYS A 220 14.19 16.59 -0.25
C CYS A 220 15.09 15.48 -0.80
N ALA A 221 16.38 15.48 -0.45
CA ALA A 221 17.30 14.41 -0.79
C ALA A 221 16.86 13.08 -0.16
N LYS A 222 16.43 13.08 1.11
CA LYS A 222 15.88 11.90 1.79
C LYS A 222 14.63 11.35 1.10
N TYR A 223 13.68 12.19 0.69
CA TYR A 223 12.51 11.72 -0.06
C TYR A 223 12.89 11.10 -1.41
N MET A 224 13.83 11.70 -2.14
CA MET A 224 14.31 11.10 -3.39
C MET A 224 15.05 9.76 -3.13
N HIS A 225 15.87 9.68 -2.08
CA HIS A 225 16.53 8.46 -1.64
C HIS A 225 15.51 7.36 -1.32
N ASP A 226 14.58 7.60 -0.39
CA ASP A 226 13.58 6.61 0.03
C ASP A 226 12.71 6.11 -1.14
N GLU A 227 12.48 6.95 -2.17
CA GLU A 227 11.76 6.61 -3.39
C GLU A 227 12.57 5.75 -4.37
N ASP A 228 13.75 6.22 -4.80
CA ASP A 228 14.66 5.48 -5.69
C ASP A 228 15.05 4.12 -5.05
N ASN A 229 15.25 4.09 -3.72
CA ASN A 229 15.56 2.91 -2.91
C ASN A 229 14.41 1.89 -2.87
N ALA A 230 13.19 2.34 -2.57
CA ALA A 230 12.04 1.46 -2.40
C ALA A 230 11.46 0.95 -3.73
N ILE A 231 11.53 1.74 -4.81
CA ILE A 231 10.97 1.39 -6.12
C ILE A 231 12.02 0.72 -7.01
N GLY A 232 13.28 1.13 -6.89
CA GLY A 232 14.41 0.64 -7.66
C GLY A 232 14.65 1.36 -8.99
N ILE A 233 15.86 1.16 -9.52
CA ILE A 233 16.38 1.78 -10.75
C ILE A 233 16.87 0.67 -11.69
N ASP A 234 16.43 0.67 -12.96
CA ASP A 234 16.87 -0.31 -13.95
C ASP A 234 18.30 0.01 -14.43
N ALA A 235 19.20 -0.93 -14.25
CA ALA A 235 20.64 -0.77 -14.47
C ALA A 235 21.24 -1.91 -15.29
N LYS A 236 22.48 -1.70 -15.77
CA LYS A 236 23.24 -2.65 -16.58
C LYS A 236 24.72 -2.61 -16.22
N ASN A 237 25.42 -3.74 -16.30
CA ASN A 237 26.87 -3.80 -16.13
C ASN A 237 27.60 -3.60 -17.49
N PRO A 238 28.94 -3.51 -17.52
CA PRO A 238 29.71 -3.40 -18.77
C PRO A 238 29.50 -4.57 -19.75
N ALA A 239 28.99 -5.72 -19.28
CA ALA A 239 28.63 -6.87 -20.12
C ALA A 239 27.18 -6.79 -20.68
N GLY A 240 26.44 -5.71 -20.42
CA GLY A 240 25.07 -5.49 -20.88
C GLY A 240 23.99 -6.27 -20.14
N GLN A 241 24.34 -7.09 -19.14
CA GLN A 241 23.38 -7.78 -18.28
C GLN A 241 22.56 -6.74 -17.53
N SER A 242 21.23 -6.86 -17.58
CA SER A 242 20.31 -5.86 -17.01
C SER A 242 19.60 -6.41 -15.75
N TRP A 243 19.30 -5.54 -14.79
CA TRP A 243 18.53 -5.85 -13.57
C TRP A 243 18.05 -4.57 -12.89
N THR A 244 17.18 -4.66 -11.88
CA THR A 244 16.76 -3.53 -11.06
C THR A 244 17.62 -3.45 -9.79
N LEU A 245 18.31 -2.33 -9.59
CA LEU A 245 18.97 -1.98 -8.33
C LEU A 245 17.92 -1.55 -7.31
N TYR A 246 18.14 -1.88 -6.04
CA TYR A 246 17.43 -1.33 -4.90
C TYR A 246 18.46 -0.81 -3.87
N GLY A 247 18.01 -0.03 -2.89
CA GLY A 247 18.86 0.40 -1.78
C GLY A 247 18.90 -0.58 -0.60
N ASP A 248 19.71 -0.22 0.40
CA ASP A 248 19.84 -0.83 1.73
C ASP A 248 18.52 -1.25 2.40
N LYS A 249 17.47 -0.42 2.35
CA LYS A 249 16.13 -0.72 2.90
C LYS A 249 15.38 -1.82 2.15
N ARG A 250 15.97 -2.37 1.09
CA ARG A 250 15.52 -3.60 0.40
C ARG A 250 16.58 -4.70 0.45
N ALA A 251 17.72 -4.50 1.12
CA ALA A 251 18.85 -5.43 1.17
C ALA A 251 18.42 -6.88 1.41
N LEU A 252 17.57 -7.09 2.42
CA LEU A 252 17.06 -8.39 2.84
C LEU A 252 15.78 -8.84 2.14
N ASP A 253 15.09 -7.98 1.38
CA ASP A 253 13.83 -8.33 0.71
C ASP A 253 13.99 -9.44 -0.34
N SER A 254 12.94 -10.23 -0.53
CA SER A 254 12.87 -11.26 -1.58
C SER A 254 12.82 -10.72 -3.02
N VAL A 255 12.64 -9.41 -3.20
CA VAL A 255 12.81 -8.77 -4.53
C VAL A 255 14.29 -8.55 -4.85
N ASN A 256 15.14 -8.46 -3.83
CA ASN A 256 16.54 -8.08 -3.96
C ASN A 256 17.48 -9.28 -4.17
N GLU A 257 16.94 -10.50 -4.29
CA GLU A 257 17.71 -11.75 -4.44
C GLU A 257 18.68 -11.74 -5.63
N ASP A 258 18.40 -11.00 -6.70
CA ASP A 258 19.32 -10.85 -7.83
C ASP A 258 20.54 -9.97 -7.47
N ASN A 259 20.33 -8.85 -6.77
CA ASN A 259 21.43 -8.05 -6.21
C ASN A 259 22.21 -8.86 -5.16
N LYS A 260 21.52 -9.55 -4.24
CA LYS A 260 22.17 -10.48 -3.29
C LYS A 260 23.03 -11.50 -4.02
N THR A 261 22.54 -12.12 -5.10
CA THR A 261 23.27 -13.14 -5.88
C THR A 261 24.50 -12.57 -6.59
N ARG A 262 24.47 -11.30 -7.00
CA ARG A 262 25.59 -10.58 -7.64
C ARG A 262 26.62 -10.07 -6.64
N CYS A 263 26.17 -9.59 -5.48
CA CYS A 263 27.03 -9.16 -4.37
C CYS A 263 27.61 -10.35 -3.57
N ALA A 264 26.94 -11.52 -3.58
CA ALA A 264 27.38 -12.74 -2.90
C ALA A 264 28.57 -13.39 -3.63
N TYR A 265 29.76 -12.84 -3.43
CA TYR A 265 30.87 -13.45 -2.67
C TYR A 265 30.76 -14.98 -2.38
N GLN A 266 30.57 -15.79 -3.42
CA GLN A 266 30.19 -17.22 -3.35
C GLN A 266 31.18 -18.09 -2.56
N THR A 267 32.40 -17.61 -2.36
CA THR A 267 33.53 -18.30 -1.70
C THR A 267 33.61 -18.07 -0.20
N LYS A 268 32.92 -17.06 0.35
CA LYS A 268 33.17 -16.48 1.69
C LYS A 268 34.65 -16.15 1.97
N GLN A 269 35.43 -15.83 0.93
CA GLN A 269 36.86 -15.53 1.02
C GLN A 269 37.22 -14.36 0.12
N ALA A 270 38.02 -13.44 0.64
CA ALA A 270 38.41 -12.23 -0.07
C ALA A 270 39.24 -12.58 -1.32
N PRO A 271 38.82 -12.17 -2.54
CA PRO A 271 39.69 -12.26 -3.69
C PRO A 271 40.89 -11.34 -3.47
N SER A 272 42.07 -11.77 -3.93
CA SER A 272 43.22 -10.86 -4.03
C SER A 272 42.89 -9.67 -4.95
N PRO A 273 43.53 -8.49 -4.80
CA PRO A 273 43.19 -7.31 -5.61
C PRO A 273 43.20 -7.55 -7.12
N ALA A 274 44.14 -8.37 -7.62
CA ALA A 274 44.21 -8.77 -9.04
C ALA A 274 43.01 -9.60 -9.54
N ASN A 275 42.20 -10.16 -8.61
CA ASN A 275 40.99 -10.94 -8.87
C ASN A 275 39.71 -10.20 -8.42
N TYR A 276 39.78 -8.89 -8.15
CA TYR A 276 38.63 -8.12 -7.65
C TYR A 276 37.62 -7.79 -8.76
N GLN A 277 36.78 -8.78 -9.09
CA GLN A 277 35.81 -8.73 -10.19
C GLN A 277 34.56 -7.86 -9.93
N ALA A 278 34.42 -7.22 -8.76
CA ALA A 278 33.20 -6.45 -8.44
C ALA A 278 32.84 -5.41 -9.52
N TRP A 279 33.85 -4.77 -10.12
CA TRP A 279 33.66 -3.77 -11.19
C TRP A 279 33.17 -4.33 -12.53
N THR A 280 33.18 -5.65 -12.76
CA THR A 280 32.55 -6.26 -13.96
C THR A 280 31.07 -6.61 -13.71
N PHE A 281 30.64 -6.68 -12.45
CA PHE A 281 29.23 -6.83 -12.05
C PHE A 281 28.56 -5.50 -11.69
N ALA A 282 29.34 -4.46 -11.35
CA ALA A 282 28.86 -3.13 -10.99
C ALA A 282 28.02 -2.47 -12.11
N PRO A 283 26.99 -1.68 -11.77
CA PRO A 283 26.17 -0.96 -12.73
C PRO A 283 26.93 0.21 -13.39
N THR A 284 26.63 0.51 -14.66
CA THR A 284 27.21 1.64 -15.38
C THR A 284 26.40 2.92 -15.15
N LEU A 285 27.09 4.06 -15.04
CA LEU A 285 26.50 5.40 -14.99
C LEU A 285 25.55 5.67 -16.17
N GLU A 286 25.87 5.19 -17.37
CA GLU A 286 25.01 5.31 -18.55
C GLU A 286 23.65 4.63 -18.34
N SER A 287 23.63 3.43 -17.72
CA SER A 287 22.39 2.70 -17.46
C SER A 287 21.52 3.38 -16.40
N ALA A 288 22.09 3.82 -15.29
CA ALA A 288 21.35 4.54 -14.24
C ALA A 288 20.76 5.86 -14.76
N ASN A 289 21.46 6.53 -15.68
CA ASN A 289 21.02 7.78 -16.32
C ASN A 289 20.10 7.57 -17.54
N ALA A 290 19.78 6.33 -17.91
CA ALA A 290 18.82 6.05 -18.97
C ALA A 290 17.40 6.50 -18.59
N HIS A 291 16.45 6.38 -19.53
CA HIS A 291 15.04 6.58 -19.21
C HIS A 291 14.54 5.44 -18.31
N GLN A 292 14.11 5.80 -17.10
CA GLN A 292 13.64 4.90 -16.04
C GLN A 292 12.11 4.88 -15.96
N THR A 293 11.54 3.75 -15.53
CA THR A 293 10.09 3.65 -15.24
C THR A 293 9.69 4.62 -14.12
N LEU A 294 10.57 4.79 -13.12
CA LEU A 294 10.50 5.87 -12.13
C LEU A 294 11.04 7.17 -12.74
N ALA A 295 10.16 8.14 -12.96
CA ALA A 295 10.58 9.52 -13.17
C ALA A 295 11.32 10.01 -11.92
N THR A 296 12.47 10.66 -12.08
CA THR A 296 13.22 11.22 -10.94
C THR A 296 12.37 12.24 -10.15
N LEU A 297 12.65 12.44 -8.87
CA LEU A 297 12.03 13.53 -8.10
C LEU A 297 12.63 14.89 -8.47
N PHE A 298 13.95 14.93 -8.70
CA PHE A 298 14.72 16.09 -9.15
C PHE A 298 15.62 15.74 -10.34
N THR A 299 15.75 16.62 -11.33
CA THR A 299 16.61 16.41 -12.51
C THR A 299 17.97 17.10 -12.35
N PHE A 300 18.96 16.62 -13.11
CA PHE A 300 20.27 17.27 -13.27
C PHE A 300 20.23 18.73 -13.75
N LYS A 301 19.06 19.23 -14.20
CA LYS A 301 18.87 20.61 -14.68
C LYS A 301 18.20 21.52 -13.65
N ASN A 302 18.10 21.08 -12.39
CA ASN A 302 17.37 21.77 -11.33
C ASN A 302 15.85 21.85 -11.56
N GLU A 303 15.25 20.81 -12.16
CA GLU A 303 13.80 20.70 -12.38
C GLU A 303 13.21 19.68 -11.39
N ARG A 304 12.02 19.94 -10.83
CA ARG A 304 11.34 19.09 -9.84
C ARG A 304 10.08 18.43 -10.43
N ARG A 305 9.78 17.17 -10.09
CA ARG A 305 8.62 16.42 -10.64
C ARG A 305 7.32 17.21 -10.39
N LYS A 306 6.58 17.54 -11.46
CA LYS A 306 5.47 18.49 -11.39
C LYS A 306 4.30 17.97 -10.55
N VAL A 307 4.04 16.67 -10.62
CA VAL A 307 3.06 15.91 -9.84
C VAL A 307 3.84 14.80 -9.15
N ILE A 308 4.02 14.86 -7.83
CA ILE A 308 4.91 13.92 -7.11
C ILE A 308 4.30 12.52 -7.02
N GLU A 309 2.99 12.46 -6.92
CA GLU A 309 2.13 11.29 -6.90
C GLU A 309 2.27 10.49 -8.19
N ASN A 310 2.38 11.15 -9.36
CA ASN A 310 2.56 10.43 -10.62
C ASN A 310 4.03 10.10 -10.89
N ARG A 311 4.53 9.10 -10.18
CA ARG A 311 5.92 8.61 -10.23
C ARG A 311 6.40 8.12 -11.59
N MET A 312 5.50 7.86 -12.55
CA MET A 312 5.84 7.50 -13.94
C MET A 312 5.83 8.69 -14.90
N LEU A 313 5.32 9.86 -14.47
CA LEU A 313 5.17 11.04 -15.31
C LEU A 313 6.45 11.87 -15.31
N TRP A 314 7.23 11.75 -16.39
CA TRP A 314 8.41 12.57 -16.70
C TRP A 314 8.02 14.01 -17.12
N ASN A 315 7.35 14.73 -16.23
CA ASN A 315 6.95 16.13 -16.38
C ASN A 315 7.46 16.93 -15.18
N PHE A 316 8.16 18.04 -15.44
CA PHE A 316 8.94 18.75 -14.43
C PHE A 316 8.66 20.26 -14.45
N LYS A 317 9.02 20.94 -13.36
CA LYS A 317 8.91 22.40 -13.21
C LYS A 317 10.20 23.00 -12.68
N THR A 318 10.50 24.24 -13.07
CA THR A 318 11.66 25.01 -12.58
C THR A 318 11.30 26.00 -11.47
N ASP A 319 10.01 26.31 -11.30
CA ASP A 319 9.44 27.11 -10.22
C ASP A 319 9.13 26.24 -8.98
N TRP A 320 10.14 26.01 -8.15
CA TRP A 320 10.01 25.19 -6.94
C TRP A 320 10.98 25.61 -5.83
N TRP A 321 10.70 25.16 -4.62
CA TRP A 321 11.53 25.38 -3.42
C TRP A 321 11.64 24.08 -2.61
N PHE A 322 12.73 23.91 -1.87
CA PHE A 322 12.92 22.74 -1.01
C PHE A 322 11.85 22.63 0.08
N TRP A 323 11.65 23.67 0.89
CA TRP A 323 10.69 23.63 2.01
C TRP A 323 9.28 23.24 1.60
N SER A 324 8.77 23.74 0.47
CA SER A 324 7.44 23.42 -0.02
C SER A 324 7.40 22.01 -0.64
N THR A 325 8.45 21.59 -1.34
CA THR A 325 8.56 20.21 -1.87
C THR A 325 8.64 19.17 -0.75
N ALA A 326 9.41 19.43 0.29
CA ALA A 326 9.54 18.57 1.46
C ALA A 326 8.22 18.48 2.25
N LEU A 327 7.47 19.58 2.35
CA LEU A 327 6.13 19.59 2.93
C LEU A 327 5.15 18.79 2.08
N GLU A 328 5.11 19.02 0.76
CA GLU A 328 4.23 18.33 -0.19
C GLU A 328 4.47 16.81 -0.14
N CYS A 329 5.73 16.35 -0.15
CA CYS A 329 6.07 14.93 0.04
C CYS A 329 5.59 14.41 1.40
N LYS A 330 5.83 15.15 2.49
CA LYS A 330 5.42 14.77 3.86
C LYS A 330 3.92 14.60 4.04
N THR A 331 3.11 15.47 3.42
CA THR A 331 1.65 15.46 3.56
C THR A 331 0.92 14.68 2.47
N SER A 332 1.65 14.08 1.53
CA SER A 332 1.06 13.30 0.43
C SER A 332 0.70 11.86 0.83
N ASP A 333 1.28 11.32 1.91
CA ASP A 333 1.31 9.89 2.26
C ASP A 333 1.99 8.96 1.23
N TRP A 334 2.36 9.44 0.02
CA TRP A 334 3.07 8.65 -1.01
C TRP A 334 4.47 8.18 -0.59
N TRP A 335 5.03 8.77 0.47
CA TRP A 335 6.30 8.37 1.09
C TRP A 335 6.16 7.51 2.35
N ASN A 336 4.94 7.13 2.72
CA ASN A 336 4.73 6.14 3.78
C ASN A 336 5.00 4.73 3.24
N TYR A 337 5.69 3.89 4.02
CA TYR A 337 5.99 2.51 3.59
C TYR A 337 4.72 1.63 3.60
N PRO A 338 4.40 0.92 2.50
CA PRO A 338 5.28 0.59 1.39
C PRO A 338 5.22 1.65 0.28
N ILE A 339 6.36 2.28 0.01
CA ILE A 339 6.52 3.18 -1.12
C ILE A 339 6.47 2.35 -2.41
N THR A 340 5.56 2.66 -3.32
CA THR A 340 5.43 1.96 -4.62
C THR A 340 5.27 2.95 -5.78
N ILE A 341 5.62 2.50 -6.99
CA ILE A 341 5.48 3.23 -8.26
C ILE A 341 4.03 3.70 -8.56
N ASN A 342 3.03 3.01 -7.99
CA ASN A 342 1.61 3.35 -8.16
C ASN A 342 0.96 3.97 -6.90
N GLY A 343 1.74 4.19 -5.84
CA GLY A 343 1.23 4.62 -4.54
C GLY A 343 0.78 3.45 -3.67
N LEU A 344 0.00 3.74 -2.63
CA LEU A 344 -0.75 2.74 -1.90
C LEU A 344 -2.08 2.51 -2.62
N GLN A 345 -2.35 1.27 -3.02
CA GLN A 345 -3.64 0.94 -3.62
C GLN A 345 -4.71 0.90 -2.52
N ASN A 346 -5.65 1.84 -2.56
CA ASN A 346 -6.68 2.01 -1.54
C ASN A 346 -8.02 1.34 -1.92
N ILE A 347 -8.18 0.90 -3.18
CA ILE A 347 -9.37 0.18 -3.68
C ILE A 347 -8.89 -0.98 -4.57
N ILE A 348 -9.44 -2.20 -4.40
CA ILE A 348 -9.06 -3.33 -5.27
C ILE A 348 -9.57 -3.14 -6.70
N PRO A 349 -8.78 -3.49 -7.73
CA PRO A 349 -9.31 -3.66 -9.08
C PRO A 349 -10.47 -4.67 -9.08
N TRP A 350 -11.53 -4.38 -9.83
CA TRP A 350 -12.77 -5.17 -9.86
C TRP A 350 -13.48 -5.30 -8.51
N SER A 351 -13.33 -4.32 -7.61
CA SER A 351 -14.15 -4.24 -6.39
C SER A 351 -15.63 -4.27 -6.77
N ALA A 352 -16.43 -5.08 -6.08
CA ALA A 352 -17.87 -4.84 -6.06
C ALA A 352 -18.16 -3.42 -5.58
N VAL A 353 -19.23 -2.83 -6.10
CA VAL A 353 -19.76 -1.53 -5.67
C VAL A 353 -21.19 -1.79 -5.23
N ALA A 354 -21.54 -1.34 -4.02
CA ALA A 354 -22.92 -1.32 -3.55
C ALA A 354 -23.28 0.10 -3.12
N VAL A 355 -24.56 0.47 -3.22
CA VAL A 355 -25.03 1.82 -2.91
C VAL A 355 -26.38 1.78 -2.21
N THR A 356 -26.63 2.75 -1.34
CA THR A 356 -27.96 3.01 -0.81
C THR A 356 -28.16 4.50 -0.54
N THR A 357 -29.41 4.96 -0.58
CA THR A 357 -29.80 6.38 -0.54
C THR A 357 -30.70 6.69 0.67
N PRO A 358 -30.15 6.80 1.90
CA PRO A 358 -30.84 7.16 3.14
C PRO A 358 -31.99 8.17 3.01
N ARG A 359 -31.75 9.25 2.26
CA ARG A 359 -32.71 10.32 1.95
C ARG A 359 -32.17 11.12 0.75
N VAL A 360 -32.93 12.12 0.29
CA VAL A 360 -32.46 13.09 -0.71
C VAL A 360 -31.12 13.70 -0.26
N TRP A 361 -30.13 13.75 -1.15
CA TRP A 361 -28.74 14.19 -0.90
C TRP A 361 -27.93 13.39 0.14
N HIS A 362 -28.42 12.24 0.61
CA HIS A 362 -27.67 11.36 1.49
C HIS A 362 -27.48 10.00 0.83
N ILE A 363 -26.23 9.66 0.51
CA ILE A 363 -25.84 8.44 -0.23
C ILE A 363 -24.71 7.75 0.51
N HIS A 364 -24.76 6.42 0.64
CA HIS A 364 -23.62 5.58 1.06
C HIS A 364 -23.19 4.70 -0.12
N VAL A 365 -21.89 4.66 -0.42
CA VAL A 365 -21.29 3.82 -1.47
C VAL A 365 -20.20 2.96 -0.84
N PHE A 366 -20.30 1.64 -1.02
CA PHE A 366 -19.45 0.63 -0.40
C PHE A 366 -18.57 -0.10 -1.44
N TYR A 367 -17.30 -0.31 -1.11
CA TYR A 367 -16.28 -0.95 -1.95
C TYR A 367 -15.10 -1.45 -1.09
N GLN A 368 -14.16 -2.21 -1.65
CA GLN A 368 -13.19 -3.00 -0.88
C GLN A 368 -11.71 -2.55 -1.05
N GLN A 369 -10.98 -2.50 0.06
CA GLN A 369 -9.52 -2.31 0.14
C GLN A 369 -8.73 -3.61 -0.13
N PRO A 370 -7.48 -3.56 -0.60
CA PRO A 370 -6.62 -4.75 -0.77
C PRO A 370 -6.32 -5.57 0.49
N GLY A 371 -6.68 -5.08 1.69
CA GLY A 371 -6.65 -5.84 2.94
C GLY A 371 -7.89 -6.71 3.19
N GLY A 372 -8.94 -6.63 2.35
CA GLY A 372 -10.25 -7.26 2.57
C GLY A 372 -11.27 -6.35 3.27
N GLY A 373 -10.83 -5.23 3.83
CA GLY A 373 -11.67 -4.24 4.50
C GLY A 373 -12.68 -3.57 3.58
N ILE A 374 -13.92 -3.40 4.04
CA ILE A 374 -14.99 -2.70 3.33
C ILE A 374 -15.06 -1.25 3.79
N LEU A 375 -14.91 -0.35 2.81
CA LEU A 375 -15.02 1.10 2.97
C LEU A 375 -16.45 1.58 2.73
N GLN A 376 -16.73 2.79 3.20
CA GLN A 376 -17.92 3.57 2.89
C GLN A 376 -17.51 5.00 2.54
N SER A 377 -17.83 5.44 1.33
CA SER A 377 -17.97 6.87 1.04
C SER A 377 -19.39 7.30 1.37
N GLU A 378 -19.52 8.45 2.02
CA GLU A 378 -20.79 9.05 2.40
C GLU A 378 -20.89 10.43 1.74
N HIS A 379 -21.92 10.62 0.91
CA HIS A 379 -22.35 11.96 0.52
C HIS A 379 -23.42 12.41 1.51
N LEU A 380 -23.23 13.57 2.14
CA LEU A 380 -24.21 14.17 3.03
C LEU A 380 -24.38 15.65 2.67
N ASP A 381 -25.60 16.02 2.31
CA ASP A 381 -26.08 17.40 2.13
C ASP A 381 -25.21 18.29 1.22
N GLY A 382 -24.54 17.67 0.24
CA GLY A 382 -23.71 18.33 -0.79
C GLY A 382 -22.20 18.09 -0.67
N LEU A 383 -21.75 17.33 0.34
CA LEU A 383 -20.33 17.04 0.57
C LEU A 383 -20.09 15.53 0.60
N TRP A 384 -19.08 15.07 -0.15
CA TRP A 384 -18.51 13.73 0.01
C TRP A 384 -17.51 13.69 1.17
N GLY A 385 -17.57 12.62 1.97
CA GLY A 385 -16.63 12.31 3.03
C GLY A 385 -16.54 10.80 3.29
N GLY A 386 -15.61 10.41 4.16
CA GLY A 386 -15.27 8.99 4.31
C GLY A 386 -14.43 8.50 3.13
N GLY A 387 -14.71 7.28 2.67
CA GLY A 387 -13.94 6.65 1.61
C GLY A 387 -12.56 6.19 2.09
N PRO A 388 -11.52 6.18 1.23
CA PRO A 388 -10.28 5.43 1.48
C PRO A 388 -9.35 6.04 2.53
N SER A 389 -9.64 7.27 2.99
CA SER A 389 -8.94 7.96 4.08
C SER A 389 -9.51 7.66 5.48
N LYS A 390 -10.41 6.67 5.61
CA LYS A 390 -10.92 6.14 6.88
C LYS A 390 -10.63 4.65 7.02
N ASP A 391 -10.64 4.18 8.26
CA ASP A 391 -10.61 2.75 8.58
C ASP A 391 -11.81 2.00 7.95
N PRO A 392 -11.63 0.74 7.52
CA PRO A 392 -12.72 -0.10 7.04
C PRO A 392 -13.70 -0.45 8.17
N ILE A 393 -14.97 -0.56 7.81
CA ILE A 393 -16.09 -0.78 8.75
C ILE A 393 -16.10 -2.24 9.26
N PHE A 394 -15.73 -3.17 8.38
CA PHE A 394 -15.59 -4.60 8.63
C PHE A 394 -14.69 -5.22 7.56
N ASN A 395 -14.32 -6.50 7.73
CA ASN A 395 -13.55 -7.26 6.75
C ASN A 395 -14.41 -8.32 6.06
N ALA A 396 -14.13 -8.57 4.79
CA ALA A 396 -14.74 -9.58 3.94
C ALA A 396 -13.68 -10.33 3.13
N VAL A 397 -14.05 -11.42 2.45
CA VAL A 397 -13.14 -12.07 1.49
C VAL A 397 -12.79 -11.11 0.35
N LEU A 398 -11.56 -11.21 -0.18
CA LEU A 398 -11.15 -10.41 -1.34
C LEU A 398 -12.03 -10.71 -2.55
N PHE A 399 -12.44 -9.67 -3.26
CA PHE A 399 -13.40 -9.70 -4.36
C PHE A 399 -14.79 -10.23 -3.93
N THR A 400 -15.20 -9.94 -2.68
CA THR A 400 -16.57 -10.23 -2.24
C THR A 400 -17.59 -9.53 -3.16
N PRO A 401 -18.70 -10.19 -3.53
CA PRO A 401 -19.89 -9.46 -3.94
C PRO A 401 -20.36 -8.55 -2.80
N LEU A 402 -21.04 -7.45 -3.14
CA LEU A 402 -21.64 -6.52 -2.19
C LEU A 402 -23.07 -6.18 -2.65
N ALA A 403 -24.01 -6.16 -1.72
CA ALA A 403 -25.32 -5.53 -1.88
C ALA A 403 -25.61 -4.66 -0.65
N ALA A 404 -26.35 -3.57 -0.83
CA ALA A 404 -26.70 -2.66 0.27
C ALA A 404 -28.17 -2.24 0.18
N ILE A 405 -28.83 -2.13 1.33
CA ILE A 405 -30.21 -1.64 1.47
C ILE A 405 -30.32 -0.72 2.68
N ASN A 406 -31.39 0.07 2.72
CA ASN A 406 -31.74 0.95 3.82
C ASN A 406 -33.24 0.91 4.11
N PHE A 407 -33.63 1.30 5.32
CA PHE A 407 -35.03 1.54 5.70
C PHE A 407 -35.10 2.54 6.85
N ASN A 408 -36.32 2.86 7.33
CA ASN A 408 -36.56 3.83 8.40
C ASN A 408 -35.88 5.20 8.14
N GLY A 409 -36.00 5.71 6.90
CA GLY A 409 -35.36 6.96 6.47
C GLY A 409 -33.82 6.94 6.52
N GLY A 410 -33.22 5.75 6.34
CA GLY A 410 -31.77 5.56 6.41
C GLY A 410 -31.19 5.45 7.83
N LYS A 411 -32.03 5.41 8.87
CA LYS A 411 -31.60 5.07 10.23
C LYS A 411 -31.08 3.64 10.31
N GLU A 412 -31.61 2.75 9.48
CA GLU A 412 -31.19 1.36 9.35
C GLU A 412 -30.56 1.16 7.97
N VAL A 413 -29.34 0.62 7.96
CA VAL A 413 -28.62 0.21 6.73
C VAL A 413 -28.12 -1.22 6.91
N ARG A 414 -28.13 -2.01 5.84
CA ARG A 414 -27.56 -3.37 5.80
C ARG A 414 -26.63 -3.49 4.60
N VAL A 415 -25.50 -4.17 4.80
CA VAL A 415 -24.55 -4.54 3.74
C VAL A 415 -24.36 -6.06 3.77
N TYR A 416 -24.55 -6.71 2.63
CA TYR A 416 -24.43 -8.15 2.45
C TYR A 416 -23.15 -8.49 1.71
N TYR A 417 -22.43 -9.51 2.20
CA TYR A 417 -21.09 -9.85 1.76
C TYR A 417 -20.75 -11.31 2.05
N LEU A 418 -19.58 -11.78 1.61
CA LEU A 418 -19.04 -13.10 1.93
C LEU A 418 -17.82 -12.98 2.87
N ASP A 419 -17.77 -13.81 3.91
CA ASP A 419 -16.58 -13.93 4.76
C ASP A 419 -15.46 -14.77 4.10
N GLU A 420 -14.31 -14.88 4.78
CA GLU A 420 -13.17 -15.69 4.34
C GLU A 420 -13.47 -17.20 4.17
N GLN A 421 -14.65 -17.67 4.58
CA GLN A 421 -15.13 -19.05 4.39
C GLN A 421 -16.20 -19.14 3.28
N TYR A 422 -16.48 -18.05 2.57
CA TYR A 422 -17.56 -17.90 1.59
C TYR A 422 -18.95 -18.20 2.15
N VAL A 423 -19.16 -17.94 3.45
CA VAL A 423 -20.49 -17.92 4.06
C VAL A 423 -21.10 -16.53 3.86
N LEU A 424 -22.40 -16.48 3.54
CA LEU A 424 -23.14 -15.24 3.39
C LEU A 424 -23.33 -14.55 4.75
N GLN A 425 -22.97 -13.27 4.80
CA GLN A 425 -22.99 -12.43 5.99
C GLN A 425 -23.81 -11.16 5.78
N GLU A 426 -24.22 -10.57 6.91
CA GLU A 426 -24.92 -9.28 7.01
C GLU A 426 -24.13 -8.40 7.98
N TYR A 427 -23.88 -7.14 7.61
CA TYR A 427 -23.39 -6.11 8.53
C TYR A 427 -24.42 -4.98 8.62
N CYS A 428 -24.76 -4.59 9.84
CA CYS A 428 -25.89 -3.72 10.14
C CYS A 428 -25.41 -2.39 10.72
N TYR A 429 -25.92 -1.28 10.22
CA TYR A 429 -25.95 -0.01 10.95
C TYR A 429 -27.35 0.23 11.50
N SER A 430 -27.42 0.74 12.73
CA SER A 430 -28.65 1.18 13.37
C SER A 430 -28.39 2.49 14.11
N ALA A 431 -29.15 3.53 13.78
CA ALA A 431 -29.05 4.84 14.42
C ALA A 431 -29.32 4.78 15.93
N ASP A 432 -30.26 3.92 16.36
CA ASP A 432 -30.59 3.72 17.77
C ASP A 432 -29.45 3.05 18.56
N LYS A 433 -28.55 2.34 17.87
CA LYS A 433 -27.30 1.78 18.43
C LYS A 433 -26.09 2.69 18.22
N GLY A 434 -26.19 3.71 17.35
CA GLY A 434 -25.12 4.64 16.98
C GLY A 434 -23.87 4.01 16.36
N ARG A 435 -23.94 2.77 15.88
CA ARG A 435 -22.77 2.02 15.38
C ARG A 435 -23.14 0.89 14.41
N TRP A 436 -22.11 0.41 13.71
CA TRP A 436 -22.16 -0.85 12.97
C TRP A 436 -22.00 -2.09 13.88
N PHE A 437 -22.60 -3.22 13.50
CA PHE A 437 -22.57 -4.50 14.20
C PHE A 437 -22.88 -5.67 13.25
N PRO A 438 -22.44 -6.92 13.53
CA PRO A 438 -22.84 -8.09 12.76
C PRO A 438 -24.36 -8.32 12.80
N GLY A 439 -24.93 -8.69 11.65
CA GLY A 439 -26.33 -9.09 11.52
C GLY A 439 -26.60 -10.55 11.89
N GLU A 440 -27.84 -10.98 11.68
CA GLU A 440 -28.29 -12.32 12.06
C GLU A 440 -28.19 -13.34 10.91
N LEU A 441 -28.06 -12.87 9.66
CA LEU A 441 -27.99 -13.72 8.46
C LEU A 441 -26.87 -14.77 8.53
N GLY A 442 -25.71 -14.42 9.08
CA GLY A 442 -24.58 -15.33 9.27
C GLY A 442 -24.91 -16.56 10.14
N GLY A 443 -25.93 -16.44 11.01
CA GLY A 443 -26.46 -17.55 11.80
C GLY A 443 -27.08 -18.66 10.94
N MET A 444 -27.57 -18.35 9.73
CA MET A 444 -28.09 -19.33 8.77
C MET A 444 -27.00 -20.24 8.16
N LYS A 445 -25.73 -19.79 8.17
CA LYS A 445 -24.58 -20.52 7.60
C LYS A 445 -24.76 -20.92 6.13
N ILE A 446 -25.27 -20.00 5.32
CA ILE A 446 -25.46 -20.21 3.87
C ILE A 446 -24.10 -20.23 3.17
N GLN A 447 -23.69 -21.40 2.67
CA GLN A 447 -22.45 -21.55 1.91
C GLN A 447 -22.68 -21.09 0.46
N ALA A 448 -22.27 -19.86 0.18
CA ALA A 448 -22.37 -19.26 -1.15
C ALA A 448 -21.43 -19.94 -2.16
N ALA A 449 -21.78 -19.88 -3.44
CA ALA A 449 -20.85 -20.19 -4.51
C ALA A 449 -19.74 -19.12 -4.56
N THR A 450 -18.48 -19.52 -4.75
CA THR A 450 -17.32 -18.60 -4.67
C THR A 450 -17.26 -17.55 -5.78
N ASN A 451 -18.12 -17.69 -6.79
CA ASN A 451 -18.33 -16.81 -7.93
C ASN A 451 -19.70 -16.09 -7.91
N THR A 452 -20.51 -16.25 -6.85
CA THR A 452 -21.86 -15.64 -6.81
C THR A 452 -21.81 -14.12 -6.80
N SER A 453 -22.82 -13.49 -7.39
CA SER A 453 -23.24 -12.14 -7.03
C SER A 453 -24.21 -12.18 -5.83
N ILE A 454 -24.49 -11.03 -5.23
CA ILE A 454 -25.55 -10.86 -4.22
C ILE A 454 -26.45 -9.72 -4.70
N ALA A 455 -27.77 -9.92 -4.65
CA ALA A 455 -28.73 -8.83 -4.67
C ALA A 455 -29.49 -8.77 -3.34
N ALA A 456 -29.97 -7.59 -2.96
CA ALA A 456 -30.80 -7.42 -1.78
C ALA A 456 -31.85 -6.34 -2.00
N ILE A 457 -33.03 -6.53 -1.41
CA ILE A 457 -34.18 -5.62 -1.48
C ILE A 457 -34.82 -5.49 -0.10
N GLN A 458 -35.59 -4.42 0.10
CA GLN A 458 -36.57 -4.33 1.18
C GLN A 458 -37.89 -3.76 0.67
N TYR A 459 -38.97 -4.10 1.36
CA TYR A 459 -40.29 -3.50 1.19
C TYR A 459 -40.99 -3.42 2.55
N GLY A 460 -41.99 -2.53 2.67
CA GLY A 460 -42.85 -2.45 3.84
C GLY A 460 -44.22 -3.07 3.62
N ASP A 461 -44.93 -3.37 4.70
CA ASP A 461 -46.35 -3.74 4.69
C ASP A 461 -47.27 -2.60 5.18
N ASP A 462 -48.59 -2.82 5.10
CA ASP A 462 -49.60 -1.87 5.57
C ASP A 462 -49.60 -1.64 7.10
N GLN A 463 -48.84 -2.44 7.86
CA GLN A 463 -48.73 -2.37 9.32
C GLN A 463 -47.46 -1.65 9.79
N GLY A 464 -46.56 -1.30 8.86
CA GLY A 464 -45.26 -0.70 9.15
C GLY A 464 -44.15 -1.71 9.46
N GLY A 465 -44.39 -3.00 9.19
CA GLY A 465 -43.35 -4.02 9.11
C GLY A 465 -42.35 -3.72 8.00
N VAL A 466 -41.14 -4.28 8.13
CA VAL A 466 -40.08 -4.20 7.11
C VAL A 466 -39.65 -5.62 6.77
N HIS A 467 -39.74 -5.94 5.49
CA HIS A 467 -39.39 -7.22 4.90
C HIS A 467 -38.10 -7.06 4.11
N ILE A 468 -37.25 -8.08 4.13
CA ILE A 468 -35.97 -8.10 3.41
C ILE A 468 -35.90 -9.39 2.61
N CYS A 469 -35.48 -9.32 1.34
CA CYS A 469 -35.03 -10.50 0.58
C CYS A 469 -33.59 -10.30 0.12
N VAL A 470 -32.78 -11.35 0.24
CA VAL A 470 -31.41 -11.45 -0.27
C VAL A 470 -31.31 -12.63 -1.23
N TYR A 471 -30.61 -12.44 -2.35
CA TYR A 471 -30.50 -13.42 -3.43
C TYR A 471 -29.04 -13.78 -3.72
N CYS A 472 -28.71 -15.07 -3.75
CA CYS A 472 -27.39 -15.60 -4.12
C CYS A 472 -27.47 -17.00 -4.74
N GLN A 473 -26.39 -17.47 -5.38
CA GLN A 473 -26.18 -18.88 -5.71
C GLN A 473 -25.41 -19.58 -4.57
N GLU A 474 -25.75 -20.84 -4.29
CA GLU A 474 -25.09 -21.66 -3.26
C GLU A 474 -24.07 -22.60 -3.89
N LEU A 475 -23.04 -23.01 -3.13
CA LEU A 475 -21.86 -23.73 -3.65
C LEU A 475 -22.18 -25.04 -4.41
N ALA A 476 -23.35 -25.64 -4.17
CA ALA A 476 -23.82 -26.84 -4.85
C ALA A 476 -25.06 -26.61 -5.74
N SER A 477 -25.39 -25.35 -6.08
CA SER A 477 -26.61 -25.02 -6.83
C SER A 477 -26.48 -23.72 -7.63
N ASP A 478 -26.47 -23.84 -8.96
CA ASP A 478 -26.57 -22.71 -9.89
C ASP A 478 -27.98 -22.06 -9.92
N ALA A 479 -28.95 -22.60 -9.16
CA ALA A 479 -30.25 -21.98 -8.95
C ALA A 479 -30.17 -20.87 -7.91
N ILE A 480 -30.72 -19.70 -8.23
CA ILE A 480 -30.73 -18.54 -7.34
C ILE A 480 -31.64 -18.85 -6.13
N LYS A 481 -31.12 -18.63 -4.93
CA LYS A 481 -31.80 -18.83 -3.65
C LYS A 481 -32.22 -17.50 -3.09
N GLU A 482 -33.48 -17.43 -2.67
CA GLU A 482 -34.03 -16.32 -1.90
C GLU A 482 -33.92 -16.62 -0.40
N LEU A 483 -33.51 -15.62 0.37
CA LEU A 483 -33.41 -15.64 1.82
C LEU A 483 -34.19 -14.44 2.34
N CYS A 484 -35.18 -14.68 3.19
CA CYS A 484 -36.15 -13.67 3.62
C CYS A 484 -35.96 -13.34 5.09
N ASN A 485 -36.28 -12.10 5.49
CA ASN A 485 -36.43 -11.72 6.89
C ASN A 485 -37.75 -10.97 7.10
N ASP A 486 -38.66 -11.61 7.84
CA ASP A 486 -39.96 -11.07 8.29
C ASP A 486 -39.98 -10.93 9.82
N GLY A 487 -38.90 -10.38 10.39
CA GLY A 487 -38.60 -10.39 11.83
C GLY A 487 -37.76 -11.57 12.31
N TYR A 488 -37.47 -12.53 11.44
CA TYR A 488 -36.44 -13.57 11.60
C TYR A 488 -36.01 -14.07 10.21
N TRP A 489 -34.76 -14.54 10.09
CA TRP A 489 -34.23 -15.05 8.82
C TRP A 489 -34.71 -16.47 8.48
N PHE A 490 -35.21 -16.67 7.25
CA PHE A 490 -35.62 -17.98 6.71
C PHE A 490 -35.31 -18.11 5.21
N ARG A 491 -35.53 -19.31 4.64
CA ARG A 491 -35.33 -19.59 3.21
C ARG A 491 -36.63 -19.37 2.44
N GLY A 492 -36.60 -18.49 1.45
CA GLY A 492 -37.71 -18.19 0.54
C GLY A 492 -37.75 -19.13 -0.66
N ALA A 493 -38.07 -18.59 -1.84
CA ALA A 493 -38.11 -19.34 -3.08
C ALA A 493 -36.74 -19.88 -3.54
N THR A 494 -36.78 -20.88 -4.42
CA THR A 494 -35.67 -21.17 -5.35
C THR A 494 -36.13 -20.72 -6.72
N LEU A 495 -35.46 -19.71 -7.26
CA LEU A 495 -35.68 -19.20 -8.61
C LEU A 495 -35.07 -20.17 -9.64
N PRO A 496 -35.38 -20.05 -10.95
CA PRO A 496 -34.85 -20.92 -11.98
C PRO A 496 -33.32 -21.01 -12.02
N VAL A 497 -32.80 -22.10 -12.60
CA VAL A 497 -31.36 -22.30 -12.78
C VAL A 497 -30.79 -21.19 -13.68
N ALA A 498 -29.78 -20.49 -13.16
CA ALA A 498 -28.99 -19.49 -13.87
C ALA A 498 -27.65 -20.09 -14.32
N LEU A 499 -26.82 -19.32 -15.03
CA LEU A 499 -25.43 -19.69 -15.28
C LEU A 499 -24.61 -19.51 -13.99
N SER A 500 -23.60 -20.36 -13.76
CA SER A 500 -22.78 -20.33 -12.54
C SER A 500 -22.00 -19.02 -12.39
N GLY A 501 -22.20 -18.30 -11.30
CA GLY A 501 -21.65 -16.96 -11.10
C GLY A 501 -22.35 -15.90 -11.96
N SER A 502 -23.66 -16.04 -12.16
CA SER A 502 -24.47 -14.97 -12.75
C SER A 502 -24.46 -13.74 -11.85
N SER A 503 -24.41 -12.55 -12.43
CA SER A 503 -24.83 -11.36 -11.70
C SER A 503 -26.32 -11.47 -11.41
N ILE A 504 -26.71 -11.00 -10.22
CA ILE A 504 -28.09 -10.95 -9.76
C ILE A 504 -28.34 -9.49 -9.43
N ALA A 505 -29.44 -8.93 -9.92
CA ALA A 505 -29.93 -7.62 -9.53
C ALA A 505 -31.43 -7.75 -9.21
N ALA A 506 -31.90 -7.09 -8.15
CA ALA A 506 -33.28 -7.21 -7.70
C ALA A 506 -33.86 -5.86 -7.27
N VAL A 507 -35.17 -5.69 -7.43
CA VAL A 507 -35.90 -4.50 -6.95
C VAL A 507 -37.29 -4.88 -6.44
N ALA A 508 -37.74 -4.15 -5.41
CA ALA A 508 -39.12 -4.14 -4.93
C ALA A 508 -39.75 -2.76 -5.17
N TYR A 509 -41.02 -2.72 -5.57
CA TYR A 509 -41.82 -1.50 -5.64
C TYR A 509 -43.32 -1.82 -5.44
N SER A 510 -44.09 -0.84 -4.96
CA SER A 510 -45.52 -1.01 -4.71
C SER A 510 -46.34 -0.34 -5.82
N TRP A 511 -46.98 -1.14 -6.68
CA TRP A 511 -47.90 -0.66 -7.72
C TRP A 511 -48.96 -1.73 -7.99
N ASN A 512 -50.22 -1.39 -7.73
CA ASN A 512 -51.36 -2.32 -7.76
C ASN A 512 -51.16 -3.61 -6.93
N GLY A 513 -50.33 -3.55 -5.89
CA GLY A 513 -49.78 -4.71 -5.18
C GLY A 513 -48.28 -4.58 -4.95
N LEU A 514 -47.67 -5.59 -4.32
CA LEU A 514 -46.21 -5.73 -4.23
C LEU A 514 -45.66 -6.28 -5.54
N GLN A 515 -44.67 -5.59 -6.11
CA GLN A 515 -43.99 -5.98 -7.34
C GLN A 515 -42.52 -6.27 -7.04
N LEU A 516 -42.10 -7.53 -7.16
CA LEU A 516 -40.69 -7.93 -7.06
C LEU A 516 -40.17 -8.31 -8.45
N ARG A 517 -38.95 -7.90 -8.78
CA ARG A 517 -38.27 -8.23 -10.03
C ARG A 517 -36.83 -8.65 -9.76
N VAL A 518 -36.38 -9.73 -10.39
CA VAL A 518 -35.00 -10.25 -10.30
C VAL A 518 -34.44 -10.48 -11.71
N TYR A 519 -33.22 -10.02 -11.96
CA TYR A 519 -32.56 -10.00 -13.27
C TYR A 519 -31.22 -10.76 -13.22
N TYR A 520 -31.00 -11.68 -14.18
CA TYR A 520 -29.83 -12.59 -14.19
C TYR A 520 -29.55 -13.22 -15.57
N ASP A 521 -28.41 -13.89 -15.71
CA ASP A 521 -28.00 -14.73 -16.86
C ASP A 521 -27.68 -13.99 -18.20
N LEU A 522 -27.17 -14.74 -19.18
CA LEU A 522 -26.64 -14.34 -20.50
C LEU A 522 -27.56 -13.49 -21.38
N SER A 523 -28.88 -13.52 -21.17
CA SER A 523 -29.85 -12.70 -21.90
C SER A 523 -30.51 -11.63 -21.03
N ILE A 524 -30.05 -11.48 -19.78
CA ILE A 524 -30.70 -10.72 -18.70
C ILE A 524 -32.19 -11.05 -18.61
N LYS A 525 -32.45 -12.28 -18.16
CA LYS A 525 -33.79 -12.80 -17.89
C LYS A 525 -34.41 -12.01 -16.74
N GLU A 526 -35.63 -11.53 -16.95
CA GLU A 526 -36.48 -11.00 -15.89
C GLU A 526 -37.31 -12.12 -15.26
N HIS A 527 -37.39 -12.14 -13.93
CA HIS A 527 -38.31 -12.98 -13.18
C HIS A 527 -39.11 -12.12 -12.20
N CYS A 528 -40.42 -12.28 -12.24
CA CYS A 528 -41.40 -11.41 -11.62
C CYS A 528 -42.17 -12.14 -10.53
N LEU A 529 -42.53 -11.42 -9.48
CA LEU A 529 -43.61 -11.77 -8.56
C LEU A 529 -44.51 -10.54 -8.40
N ASN A 530 -45.82 -10.79 -8.50
CA ASN A 530 -46.87 -9.76 -8.39
C ASN A 530 -47.85 -10.24 -7.31
N ASP A 531 -47.75 -9.68 -6.10
CA ASP A 531 -48.42 -10.20 -4.91
C ASP A 531 -48.22 -11.73 -4.73
N ASN A 532 -49.13 -12.39 -4.04
CA ASN A 532 -49.13 -13.84 -3.79
C ASN A 532 -49.49 -14.69 -5.04
N SER A 533 -49.32 -14.17 -6.28
CA SER A 533 -49.54 -14.94 -7.52
C SER A 533 -48.42 -15.95 -7.83
N GLY A 534 -47.27 -15.83 -7.17
CA GLY A 534 -46.09 -16.66 -7.37
C GLY A 534 -45.09 -16.07 -8.38
N TRP A 535 -43.98 -16.78 -8.58
CA TRP A 535 -42.91 -16.36 -9.49
C TRP A 535 -43.17 -16.78 -10.94
N PHE A 536 -42.99 -15.86 -11.89
CA PHE A 536 -43.20 -16.07 -13.33
C PHE A 536 -42.15 -15.33 -14.19
N PRO A 537 -41.88 -15.74 -15.45
CA PRO A 537 -40.96 -15.02 -16.35
C PRO A 537 -41.50 -13.65 -16.76
N GLY A 538 -40.64 -12.64 -16.82
CA GLY A 538 -40.97 -11.29 -17.30
C GLY A 538 -40.87 -11.13 -18.82
N GLU A 539 -40.90 -9.87 -19.27
CA GLU A 539 -40.96 -9.48 -20.69
C GLU A 539 -39.64 -8.89 -21.23
N LEU A 540 -38.61 -8.73 -20.39
CA LEU A 540 -37.29 -8.25 -20.83
C LEU A 540 -36.60 -9.28 -21.74
N ASP A 541 -36.39 -8.90 -23.00
CA ASP A 541 -35.46 -9.55 -23.94
C ASP A 541 -34.52 -8.50 -24.54
N ILE A 542 -33.23 -8.62 -24.24
CA ILE A 542 -32.14 -7.80 -24.82
C ILE A 542 -31.24 -8.62 -25.77
N GLY A 543 -31.67 -9.82 -26.15
CA GLY A 543 -30.91 -10.75 -26.99
C GLY A 543 -29.76 -11.42 -26.25
N LYS A 544 -28.53 -10.91 -26.40
CA LYS A 544 -27.31 -11.50 -25.85
C LYS A 544 -26.42 -10.47 -25.17
N ALA A 545 -26.28 -10.59 -23.86
CA ALA A 545 -25.22 -9.97 -23.09
C ALA A 545 -23.99 -10.89 -23.00
N PRO A 546 -22.80 -10.36 -22.66
CA PRO A 546 -21.68 -11.20 -22.24
C PRO A 546 -22.02 -11.99 -20.96
N GLY A 547 -21.39 -13.15 -20.78
CA GLY A 547 -21.54 -13.94 -19.55
C GLY A 547 -21.03 -13.22 -18.31
N CYS A 548 -21.71 -13.43 -17.18
CA CYS A 548 -21.31 -12.89 -15.87
C CYS A 548 -21.07 -11.37 -15.86
N VAL A 549 -21.82 -10.60 -16.68
CA VAL A 549 -21.78 -9.13 -16.62
C VAL A 549 -22.43 -8.63 -15.34
N PRO A 550 -21.89 -7.57 -14.70
CA PRO A 550 -22.60 -6.89 -13.64
C PRO A 550 -23.89 -6.28 -14.18
N ILE A 551 -24.95 -6.43 -13.39
CA ILE A 551 -26.30 -5.90 -13.63
C ILE A 551 -26.65 -5.02 -12.43
N SER A 552 -27.33 -3.90 -12.66
CA SER A 552 -27.97 -3.13 -11.59
C SER A 552 -29.34 -2.64 -12.06
N VAL A 553 -30.30 -2.59 -11.14
CA VAL A 553 -31.70 -2.25 -11.45
C VAL A 553 -32.22 -1.16 -10.53
N LEU A 554 -33.08 -0.30 -11.08
CA LEU A 554 -33.90 0.66 -10.36
C LEU A 554 -35.37 0.42 -10.67
N GLY A 555 -36.24 0.73 -9.70
CA GLY A 555 -37.68 0.60 -9.85
C GLY A 555 -38.41 1.46 -8.84
N TYR A 556 -39.44 2.18 -9.28
CA TYR A 556 -40.21 3.11 -8.47
C TYR A 556 -41.52 3.48 -9.17
N VAL A 557 -42.47 4.09 -8.44
CA VAL A 557 -43.65 4.73 -9.04
C VAL A 557 -43.35 6.22 -9.25
N THR A 558 -43.54 6.67 -10.49
CA THR A 558 -43.34 8.06 -10.91
C THR A 558 -44.39 8.99 -10.30
N SER A 559 -44.14 10.31 -10.28
CA SER A 559 -45.17 11.29 -9.93
C SER A 559 -46.35 11.38 -10.91
N ALA A 560 -46.36 10.59 -11.99
CA ALA A 560 -47.49 10.42 -12.90
C ALA A 560 -48.36 9.19 -12.58
N GLY A 561 -48.01 8.38 -11.58
CA GLY A 561 -48.78 7.21 -11.13
C GLY A 561 -48.49 5.89 -11.88
N GLY A 562 -47.63 5.92 -12.90
CA GLY A 562 -47.09 4.73 -13.55
C GLY A 562 -45.77 4.27 -12.91
N PRO A 563 -45.46 2.96 -12.92
CA PRO A 563 -44.16 2.44 -12.52
C PRO A 563 -43.12 2.77 -13.60
N GLU A 564 -41.87 2.91 -13.19
CA GLU A 564 -40.74 3.00 -14.09
C GLU A 564 -39.62 2.11 -13.58
N LEU A 565 -39.07 1.27 -14.48
CA LEU A 565 -37.94 0.38 -14.22
C LEU A 565 -36.76 0.79 -15.09
N HIS A 566 -35.54 0.73 -14.57
CA HIS A 566 -34.30 0.85 -15.34
C HIS A 566 -33.42 -0.35 -15.07
N VAL A 567 -32.92 -1.00 -16.13
CA VAL A 567 -31.95 -2.10 -16.03
C VAL A 567 -30.67 -1.68 -16.74
N TYR A 568 -29.55 -1.74 -16.03
CA TYR A 568 -28.22 -1.39 -16.52
C TYR A 568 -27.30 -2.62 -16.51
N TRP A 569 -26.46 -2.76 -17.53
CA TRP A 569 -25.48 -3.85 -17.66
C TRP A 569 -24.24 -3.41 -18.44
N ARG A 570 -23.18 -4.22 -18.39
CA ARG A 570 -22.00 -4.05 -19.25
C ARG A 570 -22.19 -4.75 -20.60
N ASN A 571 -22.03 -4.05 -21.72
CA ASN A 571 -22.04 -4.67 -23.06
C ASN A 571 -20.68 -5.30 -23.46
N LEU A 572 -20.58 -5.85 -24.68
CA LEU A 572 -19.35 -6.47 -25.20
C LEU A 572 -18.22 -5.45 -25.38
N GLU A 573 -18.58 -4.21 -25.67
CA GLU A 573 -17.72 -3.05 -25.91
C GLU A 573 -17.16 -2.45 -24.60
N ASN A 574 -17.46 -3.04 -23.44
CA ASN A 574 -17.11 -2.56 -22.09
C ASN A 574 -17.64 -1.14 -21.82
N GLN A 575 -18.91 -0.94 -22.16
CA GLN A 575 -19.71 0.24 -21.81
C GLN A 575 -20.77 -0.19 -20.80
N ILE A 576 -21.10 0.67 -19.84
CA ILE A 576 -22.37 0.57 -19.11
C ILE A 576 -23.45 1.09 -20.06
N VAL A 577 -24.42 0.23 -20.34
CA VAL A 577 -25.63 0.54 -21.11
C VAL A 577 -26.86 0.31 -20.23
N GLY A 578 -28.02 0.81 -20.64
CA GLY A 578 -29.28 0.47 -19.99
C GLY A 578 -30.51 0.67 -20.87
N THR A 579 -31.63 0.12 -20.40
CA THR A 579 -32.97 0.32 -20.95
C THR A 579 -33.97 0.61 -19.83
N THR A 580 -35.07 1.27 -20.19
CA THR A 580 -36.12 1.76 -19.30
C THR A 580 -37.46 1.15 -19.71
N ASN A 581 -38.29 0.77 -18.75
CA ASN A 581 -39.69 0.40 -18.97
C ASN A 581 -40.63 1.35 -18.20
N THR A 582 -41.52 2.03 -18.93
CA THR A 582 -42.62 2.85 -18.40
C THR A 582 -44.01 2.32 -18.78
N ALA A 583 -44.05 1.29 -19.63
CA ALA A 583 -45.22 0.59 -20.16
C ALA A 583 -44.77 -0.63 -21.00
N SER A 584 -43.66 -0.45 -21.73
CA SER A 584 -42.89 -1.50 -22.41
C SER A 584 -41.40 -1.14 -22.37
N TRP A 585 -40.52 -2.12 -22.62
CA TRP A 585 -39.07 -1.91 -22.67
C TRP A 585 -38.65 -1.00 -23.85
N GLY A 586 -37.87 0.03 -23.55
CA GLY A 586 -37.36 1.01 -24.51
C GLY A 586 -36.05 0.61 -25.20
N PRO A 587 -35.49 1.49 -26.04
CA PRO A 587 -34.20 1.26 -26.68
C PRO A 587 -33.05 1.21 -25.66
N VAL A 588 -32.03 0.42 -25.98
CA VAL A 588 -30.78 0.35 -25.20
C VAL A 588 -29.92 1.59 -25.48
N ASN A 589 -29.49 2.28 -24.44
CA ASN A 589 -28.67 3.51 -24.52
C ASN A 589 -27.35 3.35 -23.76
N THR A 590 -26.26 3.90 -24.29
CA THR A 590 -24.97 3.97 -23.58
C THR A 590 -24.99 5.04 -22.49
N VAL A 591 -24.50 4.68 -21.31
CA VAL A 591 -24.42 5.55 -20.12
C VAL A 591 -22.96 5.91 -19.80
N VAL A 592 -22.05 4.94 -19.81
CA VAL A 592 -20.60 5.15 -19.60
C VAL A 592 -19.81 4.34 -20.62
N GLY A 593 -18.84 4.94 -21.30
CA GLY A 593 -17.96 4.25 -22.25
C GLY A 593 -16.49 4.18 -21.79
N GLY A 594 -15.70 3.33 -22.43
CA GLY A 594 -14.24 3.27 -22.24
C GLY A 594 -13.78 2.56 -20.96
N LEU A 595 -14.58 1.66 -20.40
CA LEU A 595 -14.24 0.94 -19.18
C LEU A 595 -13.35 -0.29 -19.47
N ARG A 596 -12.68 -0.80 -18.44
CA ARG A 596 -11.97 -2.08 -18.51
C ARG A 596 -12.96 -3.27 -18.45
N PRO A 597 -12.58 -4.45 -18.96
CA PRO A 597 -13.30 -5.68 -18.66
C PRO A 597 -13.40 -5.95 -17.15
N GLY A 598 -14.55 -6.47 -16.71
CA GLY A 598 -14.80 -6.89 -15.33
C GLY A 598 -15.20 -5.78 -14.36
N ILE A 599 -15.18 -4.50 -14.77
CA ILE A 599 -15.60 -3.36 -13.92
C ILE A 599 -17.02 -3.55 -13.40
N GLN A 600 -17.18 -3.44 -12.08
CA GLN A 600 -18.47 -3.48 -11.38
C GLN A 600 -19.05 -2.08 -11.23
N PHE A 601 -20.36 -2.00 -11.02
CA PHE A 601 -21.09 -0.76 -10.77
C PHE A 601 -22.40 -1.04 -10.02
N ALA A 602 -22.98 -0.02 -9.40
CA ALA A 602 -24.34 -0.06 -8.87
C ALA A 602 -25.10 1.25 -9.12
N ALA A 603 -26.41 1.14 -9.37
CA ALA A 603 -27.30 2.28 -9.61
C ALA A 603 -28.04 2.70 -8.33
N ALA A 604 -28.40 3.97 -8.22
CA ALA A 604 -29.27 4.50 -7.17
C ALA A 604 -30.28 5.53 -7.71
N GLN A 605 -31.38 5.73 -7.00
CA GLN A 605 -32.32 6.83 -7.27
C GLN A 605 -32.88 7.46 -5.99
N TRP A 606 -33.40 8.67 -6.16
CA TRP A 606 -34.33 9.31 -5.23
C TRP A 606 -35.29 10.26 -5.99
N ASN A 607 -36.23 10.88 -5.27
CA ASN A 607 -37.25 11.78 -5.83
C ASN A 607 -38.08 11.14 -6.96
N THR A 608 -38.48 9.87 -6.77
CA THR A 608 -39.29 9.09 -7.73
C THR A 608 -38.75 9.11 -9.16
N GLY A 609 -37.45 8.83 -9.29
CA GLY A 609 -36.74 8.76 -10.57
C GLY A 609 -36.15 10.06 -11.08
N LYS A 610 -36.47 11.21 -10.47
CA LYS A 610 -35.97 12.52 -10.93
C LYS A 610 -34.47 12.70 -10.76
N ASN A 611 -33.84 11.89 -9.91
CA ASN A 611 -32.42 11.88 -9.67
C ASN A 611 -31.91 10.44 -9.78
N LEU A 612 -31.19 10.12 -10.85
CA LEU A 612 -30.58 8.80 -11.09
C LEU A 612 -29.05 8.91 -10.95
N ARG A 613 -28.42 7.90 -10.35
CA ARG A 613 -26.98 7.82 -10.17
C ARG A 613 -26.46 6.44 -10.55
N LEU A 614 -25.24 6.40 -11.05
CA LEU A 614 -24.49 5.16 -11.29
C LEU A 614 -23.08 5.34 -10.74
N TYR A 615 -22.71 4.47 -9.81
CA TYR A 615 -21.40 4.42 -9.17
C TYR A 615 -20.62 3.25 -9.74
N TYR A 616 -19.46 3.51 -10.32
CA TYR A 616 -18.70 2.53 -11.09
C TYR A 616 -17.21 2.70 -10.89
N GLN A 617 -16.44 1.63 -11.09
CA GLN A 617 -14.99 1.69 -11.01
C GLN A 617 -14.37 2.14 -12.34
N THR A 618 -13.38 3.02 -12.31
CA THR A 618 -12.66 3.53 -13.48
C THR A 618 -11.40 2.72 -13.82
N PRO A 619 -10.76 2.95 -14.99
CA PRO A 619 -9.51 2.28 -15.36
C PRO A 619 -8.29 2.57 -14.47
N ASP A 620 -8.34 3.53 -13.56
CA ASP A 620 -7.33 3.75 -12.50
C ASP A 620 -7.71 3.07 -11.16
N ASP A 621 -8.77 2.26 -11.19
CA ASP A 621 -9.40 1.53 -10.07
C ASP A 621 -10.15 2.42 -9.05
N SER A 622 -10.21 3.74 -9.26
CA SER A 622 -11.03 4.67 -8.46
C SER A 622 -12.53 4.41 -8.65
N VAL A 623 -13.36 4.84 -7.69
CA VAL A 623 -14.83 4.78 -7.82
C VAL A 623 -15.36 6.18 -8.14
N LEU A 624 -16.05 6.32 -9.28
CA LEU A 624 -16.66 7.55 -9.76
C LEU A 624 -18.18 7.44 -9.85
N GLU A 625 -18.82 8.60 -9.88
CA GLU A 625 -20.24 8.80 -10.11
C GLU A 625 -20.49 9.32 -11.54
N VAL A 626 -21.57 8.86 -12.17
CA VAL A 626 -22.27 9.63 -13.22
C VAL A 626 -23.70 9.93 -12.76
N VAL A 627 -24.21 11.08 -13.20
CA VAL A 627 -25.48 11.66 -12.74
C VAL A 627 -26.43 11.87 -13.91
N ASN A 628 -27.73 11.67 -13.69
CA ASN A 628 -28.78 12.14 -14.59
C ASN A 628 -29.95 12.67 -13.75
N ASP A 629 -30.23 13.96 -13.90
CA ASP A 629 -31.27 14.70 -13.18
C ASP A 629 -32.40 15.15 -14.13
N GLY A 630 -32.72 14.31 -15.12
CA GLY A 630 -33.85 14.51 -16.04
C GLY A 630 -33.50 15.11 -17.41
N ALA A 631 -32.24 15.00 -17.86
CA ALA A 631 -31.80 15.53 -19.16
C ALA A 631 -30.88 14.57 -19.91
N SER A 632 -29.69 14.30 -19.37
CA SER A 632 -28.72 13.33 -19.91
C SER A 632 -27.77 12.87 -18.81
N TRP A 633 -27.06 11.78 -19.06
CA TRP A 633 -25.96 11.34 -18.20
C TRP A 633 -24.74 12.27 -18.36
N VAL A 634 -24.19 12.74 -17.26
CA VAL A 634 -22.95 13.54 -17.19
C VAL A 634 -22.05 13.07 -16.04
N GLY A 635 -20.77 13.44 -16.07
CA GLY A 635 -19.81 13.11 -15.01
C GLY A 635 -20.19 13.73 -13.67
N GLY A 636 -20.18 12.92 -12.61
CA GLY A 636 -20.37 13.32 -11.22
C GLY A 636 -19.04 13.44 -10.47
N ALA A 637 -19.07 13.16 -9.16
CA ALA A 637 -17.89 13.21 -8.29
C ALA A 637 -16.97 11.98 -8.41
N THR A 638 -15.71 12.15 -8.01
CA THR A 638 -14.86 11.03 -7.54
C THR A 638 -15.32 10.66 -6.13
N VAL A 639 -15.83 9.46 -5.97
CA VAL A 639 -16.40 8.95 -4.72
C VAL A 639 -15.35 8.28 -3.84
N GLY A 640 -14.37 7.62 -4.45
CA GLY A 640 -13.20 7.07 -3.76
C GLY A 640 -12.00 7.05 -4.69
N ASN A 641 -10.90 7.67 -4.30
CA ASN A 641 -9.63 7.57 -5.03
C ASN A 641 -8.98 6.21 -4.73
N ALA A 642 -8.48 5.50 -5.75
CA ALA A 642 -7.74 4.25 -5.54
C ALA A 642 -6.31 4.45 -5.01
N ARG A 643 -5.86 5.69 -4.82
CA ARG A 643 -4.48 6.07 -4.50
C ARG A 643 -4.43 7.26 -3.55
#